data_AF-A0A1F5EW07-F1
#
_entry.id   AF-A0A1F5EW07-F1
#
_cell.length_a   1.000
_cell.length_b   1.000
_cell.length_c   1.000
_cell.angle_alpha   90.00
_cell.angle_beta   90.00
_cell.angle_gamma   90.00
#
_symmetry.space_group_name_H-M   'P 1'
#
loop_
_entity.id
_entity.type
_entity.pdbx_description
1 polymer ?
#
loop_
_entity_poly.entity_id
_entity_poly.type
_entity_poly.pdbx_seq_one_letter_code
_entity_poly.pdbx_strand_id
1 'polypeptide(L)'
;MLKRLLLSAFFILISSGFFTPSAFALDRPHFVSFTNPIRGEEGWGAGEQDPLDLPKYQYQLAKQNNFPVDWLLRFDAIESATISAYFNDISATDSSQAIGAFLEITPKLTVAAGVVYTQGEYMSQANRIFLSGYSQPDRKKLIDAYMKSFYDKFGYYPKVVGAWHLDAYSLEYLSNHYSVVSAVICDEQYSTDNYRLWGGYLGSPYFPSKYNFLVPASGRNDRINLVLTKWAQRDPFNFYGTRAESNYSTQVNDYSFMGQSTNYFSDLLGIYSKGDFNEFTQTNIGLENDYGLAQYQKEIKNSYAALVADQAKYELKFISSADFAGWMQTRYSFTNPAFFFKTKDITGKTPGTVYWYQNPFYRLGLKSNDGKTEVVDFRIYNASEAEEHYLIKNISRTLYSEVAAEVDSVKFPGKTLELDIDLSKATITYDRWQVIFREGDKEFRLEPQKIIFANFSAPPLDSDQYKESDKPGQTTWVMTPHTPFSGSRVALGSGLFALIALAVILIVRSKKNKFVLTLGFLFGAGSLITVARSGLVYVFGLGLWGPNGHDAIFHLSLSEHFKNTLISLNHPQINGFLLKNYHFGFDWLTALLGKITAQPLLDLYFRYLPILTVILLVYFTVKLLTLWRYSKFETILSLALMFLSGSAGFLANMLLSRSTFGGESIFWANQSVSILLNPPFALSLLGLILFLIFLEKHPHRLSKRDLLLLSLLGGVLVQIKIYAFLLLIGALLLRRKFKLLICISLAGAFFILPSLGTKSASTPFVFNPIWFPRSMFESFDRLYWPILARAWQTYENNGVLSKLILVNLFAVVVFYAGNLWIRLIGLAKVIFGKDFSLSQNIIRIIILLGLSIPLLFTQKVNPWNTIQFMYYSLFFLAFFTAKQIGEWVAPVKNRFLLAVLFILVVAISSPTTIGTLADYITSQSASRVSLTELHALDVLRRAPAGVVVSPLTYSRYLPIIPDPKPLYAYASTAYISALSGKPEYLSDTINLDITGFWYSDRVKNVIRLYLTRDPNWVKKFLEQNNVKYVYETPFDHLMIRSEDACLIKIFDSGEINLYKYACHD
;
A
#
# COMPACT_ATOMS: atom_id res chain seq x y z
N MET A 1 -51.61 16.32 -34.78
CA MET A 1 -51.28 15.01 -35.38
C MET A 1 -50.12 14.32 -34.66
N LEU A 2 -48.98 14.99 -34.42
CA LEU A 2 -47.81 14.45 -33.71
C LEU A 2 -48.08 13.99 -32.25
N LYS A 3 -48.94 14.72 -31.51
CA LYS A 3 -49.35 14.37 -30.13
C LYS A 3 -50.24 13.11 -30.05
N ARG A 4 -51.01 12.80 -31.11
CA ARG A 4 -51.81 11.57 -31.19
C ARG A 4 -50.96 10.37 -31.60
N LEU A 5 -49.97 10.57 -32.48
CA LEU A 5 -48.97 9.54 -32.82
C LEU A 5 -48.10 9.13 -31.62
N LEU A 6 -47.72 10.08 -30.75
CA LEU A 6 -46.97 9.79 -29.52
C LEU A 6 -47.80 9.06 -28.46
N LEU A 7 -49.09 9.35 -28.32
CA LEU A 7 -49.98 8.61 -27.42
C LEU A 7 -50.30 7.20 -27.94
N SER A 8 -50.45 7.02 -29.26
CA SER A 8 -50.65 5.71 -29.87
C SER A 8 -49.39 4.84 -29.78
N ALA A 9 -48.19 5.42 -29.94
CA ALA A 9 -46.94 4.70 -29.74
C ALA A 9 -46.73 4.32 -28.26
N PHE A 10 -47.13 5.19 -27.32
CA PHE A 10 -47.07 4.92 -25.88
C PHE A 10 -48.07 3.80 -25.47
N PHE A 11 -49.25 3.74 -26.09
CA PHE A 11 -50.22 2.66 -25.85
C PHE A 11 -49.82 1.32 -26.48
N ILE A 12 -49.16 1.31 -27.65
CA ILE A 12 -48.62 0.08 -28.27
C ILE A 12 -47.42 -0.46 -27.46
N LEU A 13 -46.64 0.41 -26.82
CA LEU A 13 -45.57 0.02 -25.89
C LEU A 13 -46.09 -0.52 -24.54
N ILE A 14 -47.32 -0.16 -24.14
CA ILE A 14 -47.94 -0.67 -22.90
C ILE A 14 -48.77 -1.94 -23.17
N SER A 15 -49.38 -2.09 -24.34
CA SER A 15 -50.14 -3.29 -24.70
C SER A 15 -49.28 -4.48 -25.17
N SER A 16 -48.01 -4.25 -25.51
CA SER A 16 -47.02 -5.33 -25.71
C SER A 16 -46.42 -5.87 -24.40
N GLY A 17 -46.74 -5.26 -23.26
CA GLY A 17 -46.32 -5.68 -21.92
C GLY A 17 -47.18 -6.77 -21.26
N PHE A 18 -48.21 -7.28 -21.95
CA PHE A 18 -49.09 -8.35 -21.47
C PHE A 18 -48.90 -9.68 -22.23
N PHE A 19 -47.68 -10.00 -22.65
CA PHE A 19 -47.32 -11.41 -22.74
C PHE A 19 -46.94 -11.86 -21.33
N THR A 20 -47.84 -12.57 -20.67
CA THR A 20 -47.44 -13.49 -19.59
C THR A 20 -46.24 -14.27 -20.13
N PRO A 21 -45.04 -14.20 -19.51
CA PRO A 21 -43.99 -15.10 -19.89
C PRO A 21 -44.53 -16.48 -19.55
N SER A 22 -44.90 -17.23 -20.59
CA SER A 22 -44.86 -18.69 -20.52
C SER A 22 -43.53 -18.98 -19.84
N ALA A 23 -43.55 -19.73 -18.73
CA ALA A 23 -42.34 -20.14 -18.07
C ALA A 23 -41.50 -20.94 -19.07
N PHE A 24 -40.63 -20.24 -19.82
CA PHE A 24 -39.59 -20.86 -20.60
C PHE A 24 -38.69 -21.49 -19.56
N ALA A 25 -38.71 -22.83 -19.50
CA ALA A 25 -37.74 -23.58 -18.71
C ALA A 25 -36.36 -23.03 -19.08
N LEU A 26 -35.65 -22.49 -18.08
CA LEU A 26 -34.30 -22.00 -18.29
C LEU A 26 -33.45 -23.21 -18.65
N ASP A 27 -32.97 -23.30 -19.89
CA ASP A 27 -31.97 -24.30 -20.29
C ASP A 27 -30.74 -24.10 -19.39
N ARG A 28 -30.30 -25.16 -18.70
CA ARG A 28 -29.19 -25.16 -17.73
C ARG A 28 -28.03 -25.99 -18.28
N PRO A 29 -27.28 -25.46 -19.26
CA PRO A 29 -26.27 -26.23 -19.96
C PRO A 29 -25.08 -26.60 -19.06
N HIS A 30 -24.56 -27.80 -19.27
CA HIS A 30 -23.32 -28.29 -18.66
C HIS A 30 -22.20 -28.29 -19.72
N PHE A 31 -21.43 -27.21 -19.77
CA PHE A 31 -20.39 -27.04 -20.77
C PHE A 31 -19.12 -27.81 -20.40
N VAL A 32 -18.48 -28.41 -21.39
CA VAL A 32 -17.15 -29.02 -21.25
C VAL A 32 -16.24 -28.44 -22.33
N SER A 33 -15.14 -27.84 -21.91
CA SER A 33 -14.10 -27.29 -22.78
C SER A 33 -12.81 -28.09 -22.65
N PHE A 34 -11.98 -28.04 -23.70
CA PHE A 34 -10.73 -28.78 -23.73
C PHE A 34 -9.58 -27.81 -24.00
N THR A 35 -8.57 -27.80 -23.14
CA THR A 35 -7.43 -26.88 -23.28
C THR A 35 -6.12 -27.58 -22.95
N ASN A 36 -5.19 -27.65 -23.91
CA ASN A 36 -3.90 -28.33 -23.76
C ASN A 36 -2.71 -27.37 -23.98
N PRO A 37 -1.87 -27.11 -22.96
CA PRO A 37 -0.64 -26.34 -23.05
C PRO A 37 0.43 -27.12 -23.77
N ILE A 38 1.12 -26.41 -24.64
CA ILE A 38 2.19 -26.94 -25.47
C ILE A 38 3.45 -26.15 -25.18
N ARG A 39 4.32 -26.71 -24.35
CA ARG A 39 5.70 -26.25 -24.16
C ARG A 39 6.55 -26.76 -25.32
N GLY A 40 7.46 -25.91 -25.82
CA GLY A 40 8.42 -26.29 -26.85
C GLY A 40 9.70 -26.89 -26.26
N GLU A 41 10.78 -26.81 -27.04
CA GLU A 41 12.08 -27.40 -26.70
C GLU A 41 12.83 -26.65 -25.58
N GLU A 42 12.44 -25.41 -25.26
CA GLU A 42 13.19 -24.57 -24.30
C GLU A 42 12.95 -25.03 -22.86
N GLY A 43 13.96 -25.62 -22.23
CA GLY A 43 13.83 -26.18 -20.88
C GLY A 43 13.03 -27.48 -20.84
N TRP A 44 12.93 -28.20 -21.97
CA TRP A 44 12.27 -29.50 -22.06
C TRP A 44 12.94 -30.54 -21.15
N GLY A 45 12.20 -31.08 -20.18
CA GLY A 45 12.70 -32.03 -19.20
C GLY A 45 12.32 -33.50 -19.46
N ALA A 46 11.36 -33.77 -20.35
CA ALA A 46 10.87 -35.11 -20.66
C ALA A 46 11.72 -35.77 -21.77
N GLY A 47 12.98 -36.07 -21.47
CA GLY A 47 13.99 -36.49 -22.45
C GLY A 47 13.74 -37.80 -23.21
N GLU A 48 12.71 -38.57 -22.83
CA GLU A 48 12.32 -39.82 -23.49
C GLU A 48 11.20 -39.65 -24.54
N GLN A 49 10.67 -38.43 -24.72
CA GLN A 49 9.61 -38.13 -25.69
C GLN A 49 9.80 -36.79 -26.39
N ASP A 50 9.32 -36.69 -27.62
CA ASP A 50 9.26 -35.44 -28.38
C ASP A 50 8.09 -34.56 -27.85
N PRO A 51 8.22 -33.21 -27.82
CA PRO A 51 7.14 -32.32 -27.41
C PRO A 51 5.79 -32.53 -28.11
N LEU A 52 5.77 -33.14 -29.31
CA LEU A 52 4.55 -33.45 -30.05
C LEU A 52 3.96 -34.83 -29.79
N ASP A 53 4.63 -35.75 -29.10
CA ASP A 53 4.14 -37.14 -28.95
C ASP A 53 2.81 -37.21 -28.19
N LEU A 54 2.73 -36.55 -27.03
CA LEU A 54 1.50 -36.47 -26.25
C LEU A 54 0.39 -35.65 -26.96
N PRO A 55 0.67 -34.46 -27.54
CA PRO A 55 -0.32 -33.72 -28.34
C PRO A 55 -0.87 -34.48 -29.53
N LYS A 56 -0.05 -35.25 -30.26
CA LYS A 56 -0.51 -36.11 -31.36
C LYS A 56 -1.49 -37.17 -30.86
N TYR A 57 -1.21 -37.77 -29.71
CA TYR A 57 -2.11 -38.76 -29.11
C TYR A 57 -3.43 -38.13 -28.63
N GLN A 58 -3.37 -36.99 -27.95
CA GLN A 58 -4.56 -36.23 -27.51
C GLN A 58 -5.41 -35.79 -28.71
N TYR A 59 -4.79 -35.33 -29.81
CA TYR A 59 -5.51 -34.98 -31.04
C TYR A 59 -6.20 -36.19 -31.67
N GLN A 60 -5.53 -37.34 -31.76
CA GLN A 60 -6.15 -38.57 -32.27
C GLN A 60 -7.43 -38.94 -31.50
N LEU A 61 -7.40 -38.86 -30.17
CA LEU A 61 -8.58 -39.12 -29.33
C LEU A 61 -9.64 -38.03 -29.49
N ALA A 62 -9.26 -36.75 -29.53
CA ALA A 62 -10.20 -35.64 -29.71
C ALA A 62 -10.94 -35.74 -31.05
N LYS A 63 -10.21 -36.03 -32.13
CA LYS A 63 -10.76 -36.19 -33.48
C LYS A 63 -11.76 -37.35 -33.56
N GLN A 64 -11.44 -38.48 -32.92
CA GLN A 64 -12.33 -39.65 -32.88
C GLN A 64 -13.69 -39.33 -32.21
N ASN A 65 -13.69 -38.43 -31.22
CA ASN A 65 -14.86 -38.10 -30.41
C ASN A 65 -15.47 -36.73 -30.78
N ASN A 66 -14.93 -36.03 -31.80
CA ASN A 66 -15.35 -34.70 -32.22
C ASN A 66 -15.32 -33.65 -31.08
N PHE A 67 -14.28 -33.68 -30.25
CA PHE A 67 -14.11 -32.71 -29.16
C PHE A 67 -13.45 -31.42 -29.64
N PRO A 68 -14.00 -30.24 -29.28
CA PRO A 68 -13.39 -28.96 -29.61
C PRO A 68 -12.22 -28.66 -28.67
N VAL A 69 -10.99 -28.61 -29.19
CA VAL A 69 -9.77 -28.46 -28.38
C VAL A 69 -9.05 -27.16 -28.68
N ASP A 70 -8.72 -26.42 -27.63
CA ASP A 70 -7.84 -25.25 -27.65
C ASP A 70 -6.40 -25.68 -27.32
N TRP A 71 -5.49 -25.58 -28.30
CA TRP A 71 -4.06 -25.85 -28.13
C TRP A 71 -3.34 -24.55 -27.78
N LEU A 72 -2.88 -24.41 -26.53
CA LEU A 72 -2.21 -23.19 -26.06
C LEU A 72 -0.70 -23.33 -26.23
N LEU A 73 -0.13 -22.68 -27.24
CA LEU A 73 1.29 -22.82 -27.57
C LEU A 73 2.12 -21.86 -26.73
N ARG A 74 3.24 -22.29 -26.14
CA ARG A 74 4.22 -21.38 -25.53
C ARG A 74 5.06 -20.69 -26.59
N PHE A 75 5.74 -19.60 -26.25
CA PHE A 75 6.55 -18.82 -27.18
C PHE A 75 7.56 -19.68 -27.99
N ASP A 76 8.27 -20.60 -27.32
CA ASP A 76 9.22 -21.50 -27.97
C ASP A 76 8.55 -22.57 -28.85
N ALA A 77 7.31 -22.96 -28.56
CA ALA A 77 6.50 -23.83 -29.43
C ALA A 77 6.03 -23.10 -30.70
N ILE A 78 5.72 -21.80 -30.60
CA ILE A 78 5.40 -20.93 -31.76
C ILE A 78 6.63 -20.76 -32.65
N GLU A 79 7.81 -20.58 -32.05
CA GLU A 79 9.05 -20.38 -32.79
C GLU A 79 9.59 -21.68 -33.41
N SER A 80 9.25 -22.85 -32.86
CA SER A 80 9.62 -24.15 -33.44
C SER A 80 8.86 -24.42 -34.73
N ALA A 81 9.59 -24.50 -35.86
CA ALA A 81 8.99 -24.73 -37.18
C ALA A 81 8.17 -26.04 -37.24
N THR A 82 8.64 -27.09 -36.57
CA THR A 82 7.97 -28.40 -36.54
C THR A 82 6.65 -28.32 -35.76
N ILE A 83 6.69 -27.73 -34.56
CA ILE A 83 5.52 -27.63 -33.68
C ILE A 83 4.49 -26.68 -34.28
N SER A 84 4.91 -25.48 -34.71
CA SER A 84 4.01 -24.49 -35.30
C SER A 84 3.35 -25.02 -36.58
N ALA A 85 4.09 -25.73 -37.43
CA ALA A 85 3.53 -26.30 -38.66
C ALA A 85 2.47 -27.37 -38.38
N TYR A 86 2.72 -28.24 -37.38
CA TYR A 86 1.75 -29.25 -36.96
C TYR A 86 0.44 -28.63 -36.49
N PHE A 87 0.49 -27.64 -35.58
CA PHE A 87 -0.72 -27.00 -35.08
C PHE A 87 -1.45 -26.18 -36.14
N ASN A 88 -0.71 -25.52 -37.03
CA ASN A 88 -1.29 -24.80 -38.16
C ASN A 88 -2.07 -25.76 -39.08
N ASP A 89 -1.49 -26.92 -39.41
CA ASP A 89 -2.13 -27.94 -40.24
C ASP A 89 -3.42 -28.49 -39.61
N ILE A 90 -3.39 -28.88 -38.32
CA ILE A 90 -4.60 -29.42 -37.68
C ILE A 90 -5.70 -28.36 -37.54
N SER A 91 -5.36 -27.11 -37.24
CA SER A 91 -6.36 -26.03 -37.14
C SER A 91 -6.96 -25.64 -38.49
N ALA A 92 -6.20 -25.77 -39.57
CA ALA A 92 -6.67 -25.49 -40.92
C ALA A 92 -7.51 -26.64 -41.51
N THR A 93 -7.26 -27.87 -41.09
CA THR A 93 -7.92 -29.08 -41.63
C THR A 93 -9.06 -29.60 -40.76
N ASP A 94 -9.12 -29.19 -39.49
CA ASP A 94 -10.12 -29.64 -38.52
C ASP A 94 -10.67 -28.45 -37.72
N SER A 95 -11.88 -28.02 -38.05
CA SER A 95 -12.51 -26.84 -37.44
C SER A 95 -12.84 -27.01 -35.95
N SER A 96 -12.70 -28.22 -35.40
CA SER A 96 -12.81 -28.46 -33.96
C SER A 96 -11.51 -28.13 -33.21
N GLN A 97 -10.41 -27.81 -33.91
CA GLN A 97 -9.11 -27.55 -33.30
C GLN A 97 -8.74 -26.08 -33.43
N ALA A 98 -8.47 -25.41 -32.31
CA ALA A 98 -8.11 -23.99 -32.26
C ALA A 98 -6.71 -23.79 -31.66
N ILE A 99 -6.02 -22.73 -32.11
CA ILE A 99 -4.71 -22.34 -31.59
C ILE A 99 -4.89 -21.13 -30.67
N GLY A 100 -4.42 -21.27 -29.44
CA GLY A 100 -4.36 -20.21 -28.44
C GLY A 100 -2.94 -20.00 -27.92
N ALA A 101 -2.83 -19.20 -26.85
CA ALA A 101 -1.54 -18.77 -26.32
C ALA A 101 -1.27 -19.25 -24.91
N PHE A 102 -0.07 -19.76 -24.65
CA PHE A 102 0.41 -20.15 -23.32
C PHE A 102 1.49 -19.18 -22.84
N LEU A 103 1.13 -18.31 -21.90
CA LEU A 103 1.92 -17.15 -21.47
C LEU A 103 2.84 -17.48 -20.29
N GLU A 104 3.67 -18.50 -20.46
CA GLU A 104 4.85 -18.72 -19.60
C GLU A 104 6.07 -18.00 -20.18
N ILE A 105 6.75 -17.21 -19.34
CA ILE A 105 7.88 -16.40 -19.79
C ILE A 105 9.14 -17.25 -19.91
N THR A 106 9.67 -17.33 -21.12
CA THR A 106 10.92 -18.03 -21.42
C THR A 106 12.09 -17.06 -21.68
N PRO A 107 13.35 -17.49 -21.52
CA PRO A 107 14.50 -16.69 -21.93
C PRO A 107 14.40 -16.18 -23.37
N LYS A 108 14.02 -17.01 -24.35
CA LYS A 108 13.83 -16.56 -25.75
C LYS A 108 12.79 -15.45 -25.87
N LEU A 109 11.66 -15.52 -25.16
CA LEU A 109 10.66 -14.46 -25.17
C LEU A 109 11.22 -13.14 -24.63
N THR A 110 11.98 -13.18 -23.54
CA THR A 110 12.57 -11.97 -22.97
C THR A 110 13.58 -11.31 -23.91
N VAL A 111 14.38 -12.11 -24.63
CA VAL A 111 15.30 -11.61 -25.66
C VAL A 111 14.52 -10.93 -26.79
N ALA A 112 13.45 -11.58 -27.28
CA ALA A 112 12.60 -11.00 -28.32
C ALA A 112 11.91 -9.69 -27.88
N ALA A 113 11.57 -9.58 -26.59
CA ALA A 113 10.93 -8.40 -26.00
C ALA A 113 11.90 -7.28 -25.60
N GLY A 114 13.22 -7.52 -25.63
CA GLY A 114 14.22 -6.59 -25.08
C GLY A 114 14.05 -6.39 -23.57
N VAL A 115 13.65 -7.44 -22.85
CA VAL A 115 13.46 -7.46 -21.39
C VAL A 115 14.54 -8.36 -20.76
N VAL A 116 15.03 -7.99 -19.58
CA VAL A 116 16.02 -8.81 -18.87
C VAL A 116 15.32 -9.99 -18.21
N TYR A 117 15.72 -11.22 -18.56
CA TYR A 117 15.25 -12.41 -17.86
C TYR A 117 15.75 -12.45 -16.41
N THR A 118 14.85 -12.69 -15.47
CA THR A 118 15.19 -12.77 -14.04
C THR A 118 16.12 -13.97 -13.78
N GLN A 119 17.25 -13.72 -13.11
CA GLN A 119 18.19 -14.76 -12.70
C GLN A 119 17.56 -15.69 -11.65
N GLY A 120 17.85 -16.98 -11.73
CA GLY A 120 17.32 -17.98 -10.81
C GLY A 120 17.69 -19.40 -11.22
N GLU A 121 17.29 -20.36 -10.39
CA GLU A 121 17.66 -21.78 -10.54
C GLU A 121 16.71 -22.51 -11.50
N TYR A 122 15.40 -22.43 -11.24
CA TYR A 122 14.37 -23.14 -12.02
C TYR A 122 13.50 -22.17 -12.80
N MET A 123 13.07 -22.54 -14.02
CA MET A 123 12.17 -21.70 -14.82
C MET A 123 10.82 -21.51 -14.11
N SER A 124 10.31 -22.54 -13.43
CA SER A 124 9.06 -22.53 -12.65
C SER A 124 9.05 -21.64 -11.40
N GLN A 125 10.05 -20.79 -11.19
CA GLN A 125 9.98 -19.81 -10.10
C GLN A 125 9.05 -18.67 -10.49
N ALA A 126 8.16 -18.25 -9.57
CA ALA A 126 7.08 -17.30 -9.84
C ALA A 126 7.54 -15.95 -10.41
N ASN A 127 8.66 -15.41 -9.92
CA ASN A 127 9.28 -14.17 -10.42
C ASN A 127 9.91 -14.29 -11.82
N ARG A 128 9.92 -15.49 -12.41
CA ARG A 128 10.52 -15.77 -13.73
C ARG A 128 9.47 -16.18 -14.75
N ILE A 129 8.61 -17.13 -14.39
CA ILE A 129 7.65 -17.77 -15.30
C ILE A 129 6.39 -16.93 -15.54
N PHE A 130 5.99 -16.10 -14.59
CA PHE A 130 4.77 -15.29 -14.71
C PHE A 130 5.05 -13.84 -15.07
N LEU A 131 4.11 -13.22 -15.79
CA LEU A 131 4.12 -11.80 -16.10
C LEU A 131 4.24 -10.92 -14.85
N SER A 132 3.62 -11.32 -13.73
CA SER A 132 3.73 -10.63 -12.45
C SER A 132 5.16 -10.48 -11.93
N GLY A 133 6.10 -11.33 -12.36
CA GLY A 133 7.54 -11.21 -12.06
C GLY A 133 8.23 -10.00 -12.71
N TYR A 134 7.56 -9.34 -13.66
CA TYR A 134 8.09 -8.22 -14.43
C TYR A 134 7.34 -6.92 -14.11
N SER A 135 7.98 -5.77 -14.40
CA SER A 135 7.33 -4.46 -14.26
C SER A 135 6.18 -4.32 -15.26
N GLN A 136 5.15 -3.52 -14.99
CA GLN A 136 4.04 -3.33 -15.94
C GLN A 136 4.50 -2.93 -17.37
N PRO A 137 5.48 -2.00 -17.54
CA PRO A 137 6.05 -1.74 -18.86
C PRO A 137 6.68 -2.96 -19.53
N ASP A 138 7.38 -3.81 -18.78
CA ASP A 138 7.99 -5.03 -19.31
C ASP A 138 6.96 -6.13 -19.58
N ARG A 139 5.89 -6.24 -18.76
CA ARG A 139 4.74 -7.12 -19.04
C ARG A 139 4.16 -6.82 -20.41
N LYS A 140 3.93 -5.54 -20.72
CA LYS A 140 3.46 -5.11 -22.04
C LYS A 140 4.42 -5.53 -23.15
N LYS A 141 5.72 -5.27 -23.02
CA LYS A 141 6.72 -5.68 -24.03
C LYS A 141 6.73 -7.19 -24.26
N LEU A 142 6.65 -7.98 -23.19
CA LEU A 142 6.60 -9.44 -23.26
C LEU A 142 5.34 -9.91 -24.00
N ILE A 143 4.18 -9.37 -23.63
CA ILE A 143 2.92 -9.66 -24.33
C ILE A 143 3.00 -9.24 -25.80
N ASP A 144 3.50 -8.04 -26.09
CA ASP A 144 3.57 -7.51 -27.45
C ASP A 144 4.50 -8.35 -28.34
N ALA A 145 5.67 -8.75 -27.82
CA ALA A 145 6.62 -9.60 -28.53
C ALA A 145 6.05 -11.00 -28.79
N TYR A 146 5.35 -11.57 -27.80
CA TYR A 146 4.66 -12.83 -27.93
C TYR A 146 3.57 -12.75 -29.01
N MET A 147 2.69 -11.74 -28.92
CA MET A 147 1.56 -11.58 -29.83
C MET A 147 2.02 -11.30 -31.25
N LYS A 148 3.12 -10.57 -31.42
CA LYS A 148 3.76 -10.37 -32.72
C LYS A 148 4.23 -11.70 -33.33
N SER A 149 4.96 -12.52 -32.58
CA SER A 149 5.43 -13.83 -33.06
C SER A 149 4.23 -14.73 -33.42
N PHE A 150 3.18 -14.75 -32.58
CA PHE A 150 1.95 -15.48 -32.89
C PHE A 150 1.31 -15.01 -34.20
N TYR A 151 1.15 -13.70 -34.40
CA TYR A 151 0.57 -13.13 -35.61
C TYR A 151 1.42 -13.44 -36.85
N ASP A 152 2.75 -13.33 -36.74
CA ASP A 152 3.67 -13.62 -37.85
C ASP A 152 3.59 -15.10 -38.30
N LYS A 153 3.29 -16.02 -37.37
CA LYS A 153 3.16 -17.45 -37.65
C LYS A 153 1.78 -17.86 -38.17
N PHE A 154 0.71 -17.32 -37.61
CA PHE A 154 -0.66 -17.81 -37.85
C PHE A 154 -1.56 -16.81 -38.58
N GLY A 155 -1.16 -15.54 -38.70
CA GLY A 155 -1.90 -14.49 -39.42
C GLY A 155 -3.08 -13.86 -38.66
N TYR A 156 -3.28 -14.20 -37.39
CA TYR A 156 -4.31 -13.64 -36.51
C TYR A 156 -3.82 -13.60 -35.06
N TYR A 157 -4.54 -12.90 -34.17
CA TYR A 157 -4.27 -12.93 -32.72
C TYR A 157 -5.12 -13.99 -32.01
N PRO A 158 -4.57 -14.67 -30.99
CA PRO A 158 -5.28 -15.73 -30.28
C PRO A 158 -6.49 -15.17 -29.52
N LYS A 159 -7.58 -15.94 -29.50
CA LYS A 159 -8.79 -15.58 -28.73
C LYS A 159 -8.76 -16.08 -27.30
N VAL A 160 -7.96 -17.11 -27.05
CA VAL A 160 -7.82 -17.80 -25.76
C VAL A 160 -6.36 -17.76 -25.35
N VAL A 161 -6.12 -17.38 -24.10
CA VAL A 161 -4.80 -17.40 -23.46
C VAL A 161 -4.83 -18.32 -22.23
N GLY A 162 -3.69 -18.76 -21.75
CA GLY A 162 -3.60 -19.47 -20.48
C GLY A 162 -2.22 -19.40 -19.86
N ALA A 163 -2.18 -19.51 -18.54
CA ALA A 163 -1.00 -19.73 -17.72
C ALA A 163 -1.49 -20.10 -16.31
N TRP A 164 -0.64 -20.68 -15.46
CA TRP A 164 -1.05 -20.94 -14.06
C TRP A 164 -1.49 -19.68 -13.34
N HIS A 165 -0.86 -18.54 -13.67
CA HIS A 165 -1.22 -17.24 -13.14
C HIS A 165 -1.17 -16.17 -14.24
N LEU A 166 -2.25 -15.39 -14.34
CA LEU A 166 -2.36 -14.17 -15.15
C LEU A 166 -2.91 -13.05 -14.27
N ASP A 167 -2.10 -12.03 -14.05
CA ASP A 167 -2.47 -10.87 -13.23
C ASP A 167 -3.52 -10.00 -13.94
N ALA A 168 -4.33 -9.27 -13.16
CA ALA A 168 -5.43 -8.44 -13.63
C ALA A 168 -4.98 -7.36 -14.63
N TYR A 169 -3.80 -6.76 -14.42
CA TYR A 169 -3.25 -5.77 -15.35
C TYR A 169 -2.96 -6.40 -16.73
N SER A 170 -2.30 -7.56 -16.73
CA SER A 170 -2.01 -8.30 -17.97
C SER A 170 -3.29 -8.77 -18.67
N LEU A 171 -4.28 -9.27 -17.92
CA LEU A 171 -5.58 -9.67 -18.46
C LEU A 171 -6.33 -8.50 -19.10
N GLU A 172 -6.35 -7.33 -18.47
CA GLU A 172 -6.97 -6.13 -19.04
C GLU A 172 -6.26 -5.70 -20.33
N TYR A 173 -4.94 -5.73 -20.36
CA TYR A 173 -4.16 -5.40 -21.56
C TYR A 173 -4.43 -6.38 -22.71
N LEU A 174 -4.43 -7.69 -22.44
CA LEU A 174 -4.75 -8.74 -23.41
C LEU A 174 -6.17 -8.57 -23.98
N SER A 175 -7.15 -8.30 -23.12
CA SER A 175 -8.54 -8.08 -23.53
C SER A 175 -8.69 -6.81 -24.38
N ASN A 176 -8.15 -5.68 -23.93
CA ASN A 176 -8.36 -4.39 -24.58
C ASN A 176 -7.50 -4.20 -25.85
N HIS A 177 -6.27 -4.70 -25.87
CA HIS A 177 -5.33 -4.47 -26.98
C HIS A 177 -5.40 -5.57 -28.05
N TYR A 178 -5.55 -6.83 -27.63
CA TYR A 178 -5.54 -8.00 -28.52
C TYR A 178 -6.90 -8.65 -28.72
N SER A 179 -7.96 -8.13 -28.09
CA SER A 179 -9.32 -8.69 -28.16
C SER A 179 -9.38 -10.18 -27.76
N VAL A 180 -8.55 -10.56 -26.79
CA VAL A 180 -8.63 -11.87 -26.11
C VAL A 180 -9.95 -11.92 -25.34
N VAL A 181 -10.69 -13.02 -25.47
CA VAL A 181 -12.05 -13.17 -24.90
C VAL A 181 -12.11 -14.17 -23.75
N SER A 182 -11.15 -15.08 -23.66
CA SER A 182 -11.05 -16.07 -22.58
C SER A 182 -9.61 -16.23 -22.09
N ALA A 183 -9.45 -16.47 -20.79
CA ALA A 183 -8.19 -16.90 -20.20
C ALA A 183 -8.40 -18.08 -19.25
N VAL A 184 -7.51 -19.08 -19.32
CA VAL A 184 -7.53 -20.26 -18.46
C VAL A 184 -6.42 -20.14 -17.42
N ILE A 185 -6.79 -20.21 -16.14
CA ILE A 185 -5.87 -20.09 -15.00
C ILE A 185 -5.96 -21.31 -14.08
N CYS A 186 -4.93 -21.53 -13.26
CA CYS A 186 -5.01 -22.57 -12.24
C CYS A 186 -6.19 -22.33 -11.30
N ASP A 187 -6.87 -23.41 -10.90
CA ASP A 187 -7.93 -23.35 -9.91
C ASP A 187 -7.35 -23.25 -8.49
N GLU A 188 -8.22 -23.16 -7.48
CA GLU A 188 -7.85 -22.99 -6.08
C GLU A 188 -6.75 -23.98 -5.63
N GLN A 189 -5.68 -23.44 -5.04
CA GLN A 189 -4.61 -24.21 -4.41
C GLN A 189 -3.94 -23.44 -3.27
N TYR A 190 -3.60 -24.17 -2.20
CA TYR A 190 -2.91 -23.60 -1.03
C TYR A 190 -1.48 -24.12 -0.94
N SER A 191 -0.55 -23.36 -1.53
CA SER A 191 0.91 -23.59 -1.47
C SER A 191 1.40 -24.89 -2.13
N THR A 192 0.81 -25.24 -3.27
CA THR A 192 1.29 -26.30 -4.20
C THR A 192 2.27 -25.70 -5.21
N ASP A 193 3.37 -26.38 -5.52
CA ASP A 193 4.42 -25.91 -6.45
C ASP A 193 4.98 -24.51 -6.15
N ASN A 194 4.96 -24.10 -4.88
CA ASN A 194 5.31 -22.74 -4.41
C ASN A 194 4.33 -21.63 -4.84
N TYR A 195 3.13 -21.98 -5.30
CA TYR A 195 2.06 -21.03 -5.61
C TYR A 195 0.86 -21.21 -4.68
N ARG A 196 0.32 -20.09 -4.21
CA ARG A 196 -0.96 -19.99 -3.51
C ARG A 196 -1.86 -19.10 -4.35
N LEU A 197 -2.96 -19.66 -4.83
CA LEU A 197 -4.04 -18.98 -5.53
C LEU A 197 -5.31 -19.34 -4.78
N TRP A 198 -5.79 -18.44 -3.91
CA TRP A 198 -6.72 -18.83 -2.86
C TRP A 198 -7.80 -17.78 -2.58
N GLY A 199 -9.05 -18.22 -2.53
CA GLY A 199 -10.18 -17.38 -2.18
C GLY A 199 -10.97 -16.80 -3.35
N GLY A 200 -10.72 -17.22 -4.58
CA GLY A 200 -11.55 -16.86 -5.73
C GLY A 200 -12.75 -17.78 -5.93
N TYR A 201 -13.39 -17.72 -7.09
CA TYR A 201 -14.42 -18.70 -7.46
C TYR A 201 -13.81 -20.10 -7.57
N LEU A 202 -14.40 -21.07 -6.86
CA LEU A 202 -14.05 -22.48 -6.94
C LEU A 202 -14.66 -23.10 -8.21
N GLY A 203 -13.82 -23.70 -9.06
CA GLY A 203 -14.26 -24.53 -10.18
C GLY A 203 -15.14 -23.86 -11.24
N SER A 204 -15.36 -22.54 -11.15
CA SER A 204 -16.41 -21.85 -11.90
C SER A 204 -15.87 -20.65 -12.66
N PRO A 205 -16.43 -20.35 -13.84
CA PRO A 205 -15.99 -19.23 -14.67
C PRO A 205 -16.62 -17.90 -14.25
N TYR A 206 -15.89 -16.81 -14.49
CA TYR A 206 -16.32 -15.45 -14.15
C TYR A 206 -15.56 -14.39 -14.96
N PHE A 207 -16.05 -13.15 -14.95
CA PHE A 207 -15.29 -11.97 -15.35
C PHE A 207 -14.55 -11.41 -14.12
N PRO A 208 -13.22 -11.24 -14.16
CA PRO A 208 -12.48 -10.68 -13.04
C PRO A 208 -12.65 -9.18 -12.89
N SER A 209 -12.38 -8.70 -11.68
CA SER A 209 -12.16 -7.28 -11.37
C SER A 209 -10.90 -6.75 -12.08
N LYS A 210 -10.88 -5.45 -12.36
CA LYS A 210 -9.73 -4.73 -12.94
C LYS A 210 -8.49 -4.75 -12.05
N TYR A 211 -8.66 -4.92 -10.75
CA TYR A 211 -7.56 -4.80 -9.79
C TYR A 211 -7.09 -6.14 -9.24
N ASN A 212 -7.90 -7.20 -9.34
CA ASN A 212 -7.57 -8.51 -8.77
C ASN A 212 -8.25 -9.63 -9.55
N PHE A 213 -7.46 -10.55 -10.11
CA PHE A 213 -7.99 -11.65 -10.93
C PHE A 213 -8.78 -12.69 -10.12
N LEU A 214 -8.53 -12.83 -8.81
CA LEU A 214 -9.30 -13.74 -7.95
C LEU A 214 -10.69 -13.17 -7.60
N VAL A 215 -10.86 -11.86 -7.69
CA VAL A 215 -12.10 -11.17 -7.33
C VAL A 215 -13.03 -11.13 -8.55
N PRO A 216 -14.25 -11.68 -8.48
CA PRO A 216 -15.25 -11.51 -9.52
C PRO A 216 -15.69 -10.04 -9.59
N ALA A 217 -15.83 -9.50 -10.80
CA ALA A 217 -16.31 -8.14 -10.97
C ALA A 217 -17.74 -7.99 -10.44
N SER A 218 -17.96 -7.02 -9.56
CA SER A 218 -19.30 -6.77 -8.97
C SER A 218 -20.24 -6.06 -9.95
N GLY A 219 -19.69 -5.45 -11.02
CA GLY A 219 -20.44 -4.75 -12.05
C GLY A 219 -19.58 -4.31 -13.23
N ARG A 220 -20.21 -3.70 -14.25
CA ARG A 220 -19.57 -3.37 -15.54
C ARG A 220 -18.33 -2.49 -15.44
N ASN A 221 -18.29 -1.53 -14.51
CA ASN A 221 -17.18 -0.57 -14.42
C ASN A 221 -15.89 -1.19 -13.86
N ASP A 222 -16.02 -2.23 -13.06
CA ASP A 222 -14.94 -2.99 -12.43
C ASP A 222 -14.51 -4.18 -13.29
N ARG A 223 -15.24 -4.48 -14.36
CA ARG A 223 -15.04 -5.70 -15.15
C ARG A 223 -13.90 -5.59 -16.16
N ILE A 224 -13.04 -6.61 -16.18
CA ILE A 224 -12.24 -6.94 -17.37
C ILE A 224 -13.13 -7.74 -18.32
N ASN A 225 -13.24 -7.34 -19.58
CA ASN A 225 -14.18 -7.91 -20.55
C ASN A 225 -13.69 -9.23 -21.18
N LEU A 226 -13.25 -10.16 -20.34
CA LEU A 226 -12.72 -11.47 -20.69
C LEU A 226 -13.18 -12.50 -19.65
N VAL A 227 -13.51 -13.70 -20.08
CA VAL A 227 -13.96 -14.78 -19.19
C VAL A 227 -12.77 -15.57 -18.68
N LEU A 228 -12.58 -15.59 -17.35
CA LEU A 228 -11.67 -16.52 -16.70
C LEU A 228 -12.36 -17.87 -16.51
N THR A 229 -11.68 -18.93 -16.93
CA THR A 229 -12.05 -20.33 -16.68
C THR A 229 -10.94 -21.02 -15.87
N LYS A 230 -11.28 -22.18 -15.29
CA LYS A 230 -10.37 -22.96 -14.44
C LYS A 230 -9.68 -24.03 -15.25
N TRP A 231 -8.41 -24.28 -14.91
CA TRP A 231 -7.56 -25.23 -15.59
C TRP A 231 -8.04 -26.68 -15.42
N ALA A 232 -8.18 -27.08 -14.18
CA ALA A 232 -8.70 -28.37 -13.76
C ALA A 232 -9.58 -28.14 -12.53
N GLN A 233 -10.88 -28.38 -12.68
CA GLN A 233 -11.86 -28.19 -11.62
C GLN A 233 -11.49 -29.08 -10.43
N ARG A 234 -11.45 -28.49 -9.24
CA ARG A 234 -11.17 -29.20 -8.00
C ARG A 234 -12.37 -30.02 -7.52
N ASP A 235 -12.13 -31.11 -6.79
CA ASP A 235 -13.15 -31.79 -5.99
C ASP A 235 -13.57 -30.89 -4.82
N PRO A 236 -14.81 -30.36 -4.80
CA PRO A 236 -15.24 -29.39 -3.79
C PRO A 236 -15.15 -29.90 -2.34
N PHE A 237 -15.07 -31.22 -2.12
CA PHE A 237 -14.86 -31.81 -0.80
C PHE A 237 -13.37 -31.93 -0.46
N ASN A 238 -12.58 -32.55 -1.34
CA ASN A 238 -11.23 -32.99 -1.02
C ASN A 238 -10.13 -31.95 -1.32
N PHE A 239 -10.43 -30.89 -2.07
CA PHE A 239 -9.43 -29.86 -2.41
C PHE A 239 -9.03 -28.95 -1.25
N TYR A 240 -9.92 -28.80 -0.26
CA TYR A 240 -9.82 -27.77 0.75
C TYR A 240 -8.82 -28.17 1.85
N GLY A 241 -7.53 -28.08 1.50
CA GLY A 241 -6.39 -28.48 2.31
C GLY A 241 -5.08 -27.85 1.79
N THR A 242 -3.94 -28.41 2.17
CA THR A 242 -2.62 -27.82 1.85
C THR A 242 -1.83 -28.69 0.88
N ARG A 243 -1.13 -28.13 -0.11
CA ARG A 243 -0.28 -28.90 -1.04
C ARG A 243 -1.08 -29.95 -1.85
N ALA A 244 -0.92 -31.25 -1.56
CA ALA A 244 -1.37 -32.34 -2.43
C ALA A 244 -2.90 -32.39 -2.57
N GLU A 245 -3.64 -31.80 -1.63
CA GLU A 245 -5.08 -31.72 -1.65
C GLU A 245 -5.60 -31.02 -2.93
N SER A 246 -4.86 -30.07 -3.52
CA SER A 246 -5.25 -29.49 -4.81
C SER A 246 -5.27 -30.50 -5.97
N ASN A 247 -4.60 -31.65 -5.82
CA ASN A 247 -4.55 -32.71 -6.84
C ASN A 247 -5.81 -33.59 -6.83
N TYR A 248 -6.77 -33.34 -5.94
CA TYR A 248 -8.13 -33.81 -6.14
C TYR A 248 -8.81 -32.93 -7.21
N SER A 249 -8.59 -33.25 -8.47
CA SER A 249 -9.06 -32.45 -9.62
C SER A 249 -9.50 -33.32 -10.80
N THR A 250 -9.98 -32.69 -11.87
CA THR A 250 -10.30 -33.36 -13.15
C THR A 250 -9.07 -33.73 -13.98
N GLN A 251 -7.87 -33.31 -13.59
CA GLN A 251 -6.65 -33.54 -14.37
C GLN A 251 -6.11 -34.97 -14.20
N VAL A 252 -5.74 -35.62 -15.30
CA VAL A 252 -5.33 -37.04 -15.30
C VAL A 252 -4.13 -37.31 -14.39
N ASN A 253 -3.10 -36.47 -14.46
CA ASN A 253 -1.91 -36.56 -13.61
C ASN A 253 -2.26 -36.38 -12.12
N ASP A 254 -3.14 -35.43 -11.82
CA ASP A 254 -3.54 -35.03 -10.46
C ASP A 254 -4.26 -36.17 -9.74
N TYR A 255 -5.43 -36.60 -10.24
CA TYR A 255 -6.21 -37.62 -9.53
C TYR A 255 -5.51 -38.99 -9.55
N SER A 256 -4.74 -39.31 -10.59
CA SER A 256 -3.93 -40.53 -10.63
C SER A 256 -2.85 -40.53 -9.56
N PHE A 257 -2.20 -39.37 -9.32
CA PHE A 257 -1.25 -39.20 -8.23
C PHE A 257 -1.90 -39.42 -6.86
N MET A 258 -3.17 -39.05 -6.71
CA MET A 258 -3.98 -39.32 -5.50
C MET A 258 -4.53 -40.76 -5.41
N GLY A 259 -4.08 -41.65 -6.29
CA GLY A 259 -4.49 -43.05 -6.34
C GLY A 259 -5.93 -43.26 -6.80
N GLN A 260 -6.52 -42.27 -7.49
CA GLN A 260 -7.86 -42.36 -8.07
C GLN A 260 -7.81 -42.88 -9.52
N SER A 261 -8.98 -43.11 -10.11
CA SER A 261 -9.15 -43.64 -11.46
C SER A 261 -10.26 -42.92 -12.21
N THR A 262 -10.53 -43.34 -13.45
CA THR A 262 -11.56 -42.76 -14.30
C THR A 262 -12.95 -42.74 -13.66
N ASN A 263 -13.25 -43.69 -12.75
CA ASN A 263 -14.52 -43.68 -12.00
C ASN A 263 -14.64 -42.43 -11.13
N TYR A 264 -13.57 -42.06 -10.43
CA TYR A 264 -13.52 -40.82 -9.66
C TYR A 264 -13.67 -39.60 -10.56
N PHE A 265 -13.04 -39.61 -11.75
CA PHE A 265 -13.21 -38.55 -12.74
C PHE A 265 -14.68 -38.38 -13.18
N SER A 266 -15.37 -39.47 -13.50
CA SER A 266 -16.81 -39.46 -13.83
C SER A 266 -17.68 -38.97 -12.68
N ASP A 267 -17.38 -39.38 -11.45
CA ASP A 267 -18.12 -38.94 -10.26
C ASP A 267 -17.92 -37.45 -9.99
N LEU A 268 -16.68 -36.95 -10.15
CA LEU A 268 -16.35 -35.53 -10.05
C LEU A 268 -17.03 -34.70 -11.14
N LEU A 269 -17.02 -35.17 -12.40
CA LEU A 269 -17.78 -34.55 -13.48
C LEU A 269 -19.27 -34.47 -13.12
N GLY A 270 -19.81 -35.53 -12.53
CA GLY A 270 -21.17 -35.57 -12.02
C GLY A 270 -21.47 -34.50 -10.94
N ILE A 271 -20.51 -34.08 -10.12
CA ILE A 271 -20.72 -32.99 -9.15
C ILE A 271 -20.96 -31.67 -9.88
N TYR A 272 -20.19 -31.39 -10.93
CA TYR A 272 -20.32 -30.17 -11.72
C TYR A 272 -21.47 -30.23 -12.72
N SER A 273 -22.05 -31.40 -12.99
CA SER A 273 -23.09 -31.57 -14.02
C SER A 273 -24.44 -32.10 -13.50
N LYS A 274 -24.65 -32.20 -12.18
CA LYS A 274 -25.96 -32.48 -11.56
C LYS A 274 -26.64 -31.16 -11.18
N GLY A 275 -27.64 -30.74 -11.96
CA GLY A 275 -28.20 -29.38 -11.88
C GLY A 275 -29.53 -29.24 -11.13
N ASP A 276 -29.55 -28.44 -10.05
CA ASP A 276 -30.78 -27.86 -9.48
C ASP A 276 -30.72 -26.32 -9.26
N PHE A 277 -29.54 -25.73 -9.02
CA PHE A 277 -29.36 -24.27 -8.80
C PHE A 277 -28.66 -23.54 -9.97
N ASN A 278 -27.50 -24.04 -10.38
CA ASN A 278 -26.61 -23.34 -11.32
C ASN A 278 -27.31 -23.10 -12.67
N GLU A 279 -27.28 -21.85 -13.15
CA GLU A 279 -27.83 -21.50 -14.48
C GLU A 279 -27.06 -22.16 -15.63
N PHE A 280 -25.79 -22.50 -15.37
CA PHE A 280 -24.93 -23.30 -16.23
C PHE A 280 -23.74 -23.78 -15.39
N THR A 281 -22.98 -24.74 -15.90
CA THR A 281 -21.64 -25.05 -15.38
C THR A 281 -20.64 -25.19 -16.52
N GLN A 282 -19.35 -25.08 -16.20
CA GLN A 282 -18.28 -25.26 -17.18
C GLN A 282 -17.14 -26.06 -16.54
N THR A 283 -16.77 -27.16 -17.17
CA THR A 283 -15.62 -27.99 -16.78
C THR A 283 -14.57 -27.95 -17.88
N ASN A 284 -13.30 -27.77 -17.52
CA ASN A 284 -12.19 -27.81 -18.45
C ASN A 284 -11.43 -29.15 -18.30
N ILE A 285 -11.07 -29.73 -19.44
CA ILE A 285 -10.32 -30.99 -19.51
C ILE A 285 -9.02 -30.73 -20.29
N GLY A 286 -7.89 -31.10 -19.70
CA GLY A 286 -6.60 -30.82 -20.34
C GLY A 286 -5.43 -31.47 -19.62
N LEU A 287 -4.33 -31.64 -20.34
CA LEU A 287 -3.06 -32.09 -19.78
C LEU A 287 -1.91 -31.47 -20.59
N GLU A 288 -0.93 -30.92 -19.88
CA GLU A 288 0.29 -30.37 -20.48
C GLU A 288 1.14 -31.45 -21.15
N ASN A 289 1.88 -31.04 -22.17
CA ASN A 289 2.65 -31.98 -22.99
C ASN A 289 3.93 -32.52 -22.34
N ASP A 290 4.35 -32.01 -21.19
CA ASP A 290 5.56 -32.44 -20.48
C ASP A 290 5.33 -33.58 -19.47
N TYR A 291 4.11 -34.13 -19.40
CA TYR A 291 3.84 -35.40 -18.76
C TYR A 291 4.16 -36.58 -19.69
N GLY A 292 4.73 -37.65 -19.12
CA GLY A 292 5.14 -38.84 -19.88
C GLY A 292 3.96 -39.58 -20.51
N LEU A 293 3.91 -39.66 -21.85
CA LEU A 293 2.83 -40.35 -22.57
C LEU A 293 2.70 -41.80 -22.11
N ALA A 294 3.82 -42.54 -21.98
CA ALA A 294 3.81 -43.93 -21.55
C ALA A 294 3.15 -44.14 -20.16
N GLN A 295 3.23 -43.15 -19.28
CA GLN A 295 2.66 -43.21 -17.94
C GLN A 295 1.14 -42.97 -17.94
N TYR A 296 0.65 -42.01 -18.74
CA TYR A 296 -0.73 -41.53 -18.67
C TYR A 296 -1.61 -41.95 -19.85
N GLN A 297 -1.06 -42.58 -20.89
CA GLN A 297 -1.77 -42.95 -22.13
C GLN A 297 -3.10 -43.66 -21.86
N LYS A 298 -3.07 -44.70 -21.01
CA LYS A 298 -4.25 -45.50 -20.69
C LYS A 298 -5.35 -44.63 -20.05
N GLU A 299 -4.97 -43.79 -19.10
CA GLU A 299 -5.93 -43.03 -18.31
C GLU A 299 -6.51 -41.85 -19.09
N ILE A 300 -5.72 -41.21 -19.96
CA ILE A 300 -6.22 -40.22 -20.92
C ILE A 300 -7.28 -40.83 -21.84
N LYS A 301 -7.03 -42.05 -22.37
CA LYS A 301 -8.01 -42.75 -23.20
C LYS A 301 -9.29 -43.04 -22.43
N ASN A 302 -9.16 -43.50 -21.18
CA ASN A 302 -10.31 -43.83 -20.35
C ASN A 302 -11.14 -42.58 -20.01
N SER A 303 -10.51 -41.45 -19.67
CA SER A 303 -11.23 -40.21 -19.36
C SER A 303 -11.99 -39.65 -20.57
N TYR A 304 -11.44 -39.76 -21.78
CA TYR A 304 -12.14 -39.41 -23.01
C TYR A 304 -13.34 -40.34 -23.26
N ALA A 305 -13.18 -41.64 -23.05
CA ALA A 305 -14.28 -42.60 -23.16
C ALA A 305 -15.38 -42.33 -22.12
N ALA A 306 -15.00 -41.94 -20.90
CA ALA A 306 -15.94 -41.56 -19.85
C ALA A 306 -16.75 -40.31 -20.22
N LEU A 307 -16.12 -39.28 -20.80
CA LEU A 307 -16.84 -38.08 -21.30
C LEU A 307 -17.91 -38.42 -22.32
N VAL A 308 -17.64 -39.36 -23.24
CA VAL A 308 -18.63 -39.83 -24.22
C VAL A 308 -19.75 -40.62 -23.54
N ALA A 309 -19.40 -41.54 -22.63
CA ALA A 309 -20.37 -42.35 -21.91
C ALA A 309 -21.31 -41.50 -21.02
N ASP A 310 -20.76 -40.46 -20.40
CA ASP A 310 -21.47 -39.57 -19.49
C ASP A 310 -22.19 -38.41 -20.24
N GLN A 311 -21.96 -38.24 -21.55
CA GLN A 311 -22.56 -37.14 -22.33
C GLN A 311 -24.09 -37.13 -22.25
N ALA A 312 -24.73 -38.27 -22.51
CA ALA A 312 -26.20 -38.38 -22.47
C ALA A 312 -26.73 -38.34 -21.03
N LYS A 313 -25.93 -38.82 -20.06
CA LYS A 313 -26.29 -38.91 -18.64
C LYS A 313 -26.37 -37.52 -17.98
N TYR A 314 -25.50 -36.60 -18.38
CA TYR A 314 -25.39 -35.26 -17.81
C TYR A 314 -25.67 -34.13 -18.81
N GLU A 315 -26.20 -34.45 -19.99
CA GLU A 315 -26.49 -33.48 -21.06
C GLU A 315 -25.30 -32.57 -21.39
N LEU A 316 -24.10 -33.17 -21.47
CA LEU A 316 -22.85 -32.42 -21.65
C LEU A 316 -22.81 -31.74 -23.03
N LYS A 317 -22.48 -30.45 -23.03
CA LYS A 317 -22.28 -29.63 -24.23
C LYS A 317 -20.80 -29.34 -24.41
N PHE A 318 -20.16 -30.06 -25.33
CA PHE A 318 -18.77 -29.81 -25.69
C PHE A 318 -18.64 -28.49 -26.47
N ILE A 319 -17.78 -27.57 -26.02
CA ILE A 319 -17.69 -26.21 -26.57
C ILE A 319 -16.25 -25.67 -26.51
N SER A 320 -15.84 -24.91 -27.53
CA SER A 320 -14.56 -24.19 -27.51
C SER A 320 -14.54 -23.11 -26.43
N SER A 321 -13.37 -22.75 -25.90
CA SER A 321 -13.28 -21.71 -24.86
C SER A 321 -13.71 -20.34 -25.38
N ALA A 322 -13.47 -20.05 -26.67
CA ALA A 322 -13.88 -18.81 -27.31
C ALA A 322 -15.41 -18.70 -27.46
N ASP A 323 -16.08 -19.77 -27.90
CA ASP A 323 -17.55 -19.78 -28.04
C ASP A 323 -18.23 -19.74 -26.67
N PHE A 324 -17.68 -20.46 -25.68
CA PHE A 324 -18.15 -20.37 -24.30
C PHE A 324 -18.03 -18.93 -23.77
N ALA A 325 -16.90 -18.26 -24.01
CA ALA A 325 -16.72 -16.88 -23.61
C ALA A 325 -17.73 -15.94 -24.30
N GLY A 326 -17.99 -16.14 -25.60
CA GLY A 326 -19.01 -15.40 -26.35
C GLY A 326 -20.43 -15.60 -25.80
N TRP A 327 -20.78 -16.83 -25.44
CA TRP A 327 -22.05 -17.17 -24.78
C TRP A 327 -22.17 -16.44 -23.43
N MET A 328 -21.12 -16.51 -22.59
CA MET A 328 -21.10 -15.90 -21.26
C MET A 328 -21.18 -14.36 -21.36
N GLN A 329 -20.44 -13.74 -22.28
CA GLN A 329 -20.49 -12.30 -22.55
C GLN A 329 -21.87 -11.81 -23.01
N THR A 330 -22.58 -12.63 -23.78
CA THR A 330 -23.95 -12.34 -24.25
C THR A 330 -24.96 -12.49 -23.11
N ARG A 331 -24.82 -13.53 -22.29
CA ARG A 331 -25.72 -13.86 -21.18
C ARG A 331 -25.56 -12.92 -19.98
N TYR A 332 -24.33 -12.55 -19.64
CA TYR A 332 -23.95 -11.81 -18.42
C TYR A 332 -23.34 -10.44 -18.78
N SER A 333 -24.18 -9.51 -19.21
CA SER A 333 -23.75 -8.18 -19.67
C SER A 333 -23.39 -7.20 -18.54
N PHE A 334 -24.00 -7.36 -17.36
CA PHE A 334 -23.89 -6.41 -16.23
C PHE A 334 -23.27 -6.97 -14.94
N THR A 335 -23.38 -8.28 -14.68
CA THR A 335 -22.96 -8.92 -13.43
C THR A 335 -22.35 -10.29 -13.69
N ASN A 336 -21.74 -10.90 -12.68
CA ASN A 336 -21.20 -12.26 -12.74
C ASN A 336 -22.22 -13.29 -12.24
N PRO A 337 -22.17 -14.55 -12.71
CA PRO A 337 -23.05 -15.61 -12.22
C PRO A 337 -22.81 -15.95 -10.74
N ALA A 338 -23.82 -16.55 -10.11
CA ALA A 338 -23.70 -17.20 -8.81
C ALA A 338 -23.68 -18.73 -9.00
N PHE A 339 -22.91 -19.42 -8.15
CA PHE A 339 -22.79 -20.87 -8.19
C PHE A 339 -23.03 -21.49 -6.81
N PHE A 340 -23.61 -22.69 -6.81
CA PHE A 340 -23.82 -23.51 -5.65
C PHE A 340 -23.40 -24.96 -5.94
N PHE A 341 -22.59 -25.54 -5.05
CA PHE A 341 -22.19 -26.94 -5.12
C PHE A 341 -22.51 -27.64 -3.81
N LYS A 342 -23.03 -28.86 -3.92
CA LYS A 342 -23.30 -29.77 -2.80
C LYS A 342 -22.70 -31.12 -3.13
N THR A 343 -21.83 -31.63 -2.27
CA THR A 343 -21.27 -32.97 -2.47
C THR A 343 -20.88 -33.64 -1.16
N LYS A 344 -20.89 -34.97 -1.17
CA LYS A 344 -20.21 -35.81 -0.17
C LYS A 344 -18.79 -36.11 -0.65
N ASP A 345 -17.97 -36.73 0.18
CA ASP A 345 -16.68 -37.26 -0.24
C ASP A 345 -16.88 -38.41 -1.25
N ILE A 346 -16.54 -38.16 -2.52
CA ILE A 346 -16.63 -39.16 -3.59
C ILE A 346 -15.53 -40.22 -3.50
N THR A 347 -14.50 -40.04 -2.67
CA THR A 347 -13.51 -41.08 -2.36
C THR A 347 -14.02 -42.05 -1.29
N GLY A 348 -15.08 -41.69 -0.56
CA GLY A 348 -15.66 -42.48 0.52
C GLY A 348 -14.82 -42.58 1.79
N LYS A 349 -13.77 -41.77 1.94
CA LYS A 349 -12.83 -41.82 3.08
C LYS A 349 -13.31 -41.02 4.29
N THR A 350 -14.03 -39.93 4.06
CA THR A 350 -14.41 -38.95 5.07
C THR A 350 -15.92 -38.74 5.08
N PRO A 351 -16.59 -38.84 6.24
CA PRO A 351 -18.01 -38.57 6.33
C PRO A 351 -18.31 -37.06 6.24
N GLY A 352 -19.56 -36.75 5.92
CA GLY A 352 -20.09 -35.39 5.86
C GLY A 352 -20.47 -34.95 4.45
N THR A 353 -21.05 -33.75 4.38
CA THR A 353 -21.45 -33.08 3.14
C THR A 353 -20.92 -31.65 3.16
N VAL A 354 -20.33 -31.19 2.07
CA VAL A 354 -19.91 -29.80 1.90
C VAL A 354 -20.90 -29.04 1.01
N TYR A 355 -21.04 -27.76 1.30
CA TYR A 355 -21.83 -26.81 0.53
C TYR A 355 -20.98 -25.60 0.22
N TRP A 356 -20.89 -25.25 -1.06
CA TRP A 356 -20.21 -24.05 -1.52
C TRP A 356 -21.22 -23.13 -2.17
N TYR A 357 -21.24 -21.88 -1.74
CA TYR A 357 -22.00 -20.82 -2.38
C TYR A 357 -21.06 -19.67 -2.72
N GLN A 358 -21.09 -19.21 -3.97
CA GLN A 358 -20.25 -18.11 -4.42
C GLN A 358 -21.00 -17.20 -5.38
N ASN A 359 -20.86 -15.90 -5.17
CA ASN A 359 -21.46 -14.86 -5.99
C ASN A 359 -20.47 -13.67 -6.08
N PRO A 360 -20.80 -12.60 -6.83
CA PRO A 360 -19.85 -11.50 -7.08
C PRO A 360 -19.48 -10.66 -5.84
N PHE A 361 -20.08 -10.93 -4.69
CA PHE A 361 -19.95 -10.17 -3.45
C PHE A 361 -19.35 -10.99 -2.31
N TYR A 362 -19.55 -12.32 -2.26
CA TYR A 362 -18.91 -13.18 -1.26
C TYR A 362 -18.86 -14.66 -1.70
N ARG A 363 -18.00 -15.42 -1.01
CA ARG A 363 -17.91 -16.88 -1.04
C ARG A 363 -18.12 -17.45 0.36
N LEU A 364 -18.85 -18.55 0.45
CA LEU A 364 -19.12 -19.28 1.69
C LEU A 364 -18.96 -20.78 1.47
N GLY A 365 -18.11 -21.41 2.28
CA GLY A 365 -17.94 -22.86 2.38
C GLY A 365 -18.48 -23.37 3.71
N LEU A 366 -19.34 -24.38 3.65
CA LEU A 366 -19.99 -24.99 4.81
C LEU A 366 -19.71 -26.50 4.81
N LYS A 367 -19.48 -27.08 5.97
CA LYS A 367 -19.35 -28.53 6.15
C LYS A 367 -20.37 -29.00 7.19
N SER A 368 -21.15 -30.02 6.85
CA SER A 368 -22.10 -30.64 7.76
C SER A 368 -21.75 -32.10 7.98
N ASN A 369 -21.55 -32.50 9.23
CA ASN A 369 -21.26 -33.88 9.63
C ASN A 369 -21.86 -34.18 11.00
N ASP A 370 -22.48 -35.36 11.17
CA ASP A 370 -23.01 -35.86 12.45
C ASP A 370 -23.86 -34.86 13.24
N GLY A 371 -24.74 -34.13 12.56
CA GLY A 371 -25.65 -33.16 13.19
C GLY A 371 -25.05 -31.79 13.49
N LYS A 372 -23.80 -31.54 13.09
CA LYS A 372 -23.12 -30.24 13.22
C LYS A 372 -22.89 -29.61 11.86
N THR A 373 -23.15 -28.32 11.74
CA THR A 373 -22.79 -27.52 10.56
C THR A 373 -21.77 -26.46 10.95
N GLU A 374 -20.71 -26.34 10.17
CA GLU A 374 -19.64 -25.37 10.38
C GLU A 374 -19.37 -24.56 9.12
N VAL A 375 -19.12 -23.26 9.28
CA VAL A 375 -18.48 -22.43 8.26
C VAL A 375 -16.99 -22.74 8.25
N VAL A 376 -16.50 -23.22 7.11
CA VAL A 376 -15.10 -23.60 6.90
C VAL A 376 -14.33 -22.57 6.07
N ASP A 377 -15.04 -21.77 5.26
CA ASP A 377 -14.53 -20.65 4.46
C ASP A 377 -15.57 -19.54 4.40
N PHE A 378 -15.17 -18.29 4.62
CA PHE A 378 -16.03 -17.12 4.38
C PHE A 378 -15.19 -15.94 3.94
N ARG A 379 -15.50 -15.39 2.76
CA ARG A 379 -14.78 -14.27 2.15
C ARG A 379 -15.74 -13.27 1.56
N ILE A 380 -15.48 -12.00 1.82
CA ILE A 380 -16.25 -10.89 1.27
C ILE A 380 -15.39 -10.21 0.21
N TYR A 381 -15.88 -10.16 -1.02
CA TYR A 381 -15.13 -9.63 -2.15
C TYR A 381 -15.11 -8.11 -2.13
N ASN A 382 -13.90 -7.56 -2.21
CA ASN A 382 -13.68 -6.12 -2.28
C ASN A 382 -13.06 -5.74 -3.64
N ALA A 383 -13.90 -5.29 -4.56
CA ALA A 383 -13.50 -4.82 -5.90
C ALA A 383 -12.54 -3.61 -5.88
N SER A 384 -12.32 -2.96 -4.73
CA SER A 384 -11.37 -1.85 -4.61
C SER A 384 -9.97 -2.27 -4.16
N GLU A 385 -9.78 -3.53 -3.76
CA GLU A 385 -8.48 -4.06 -3.38
C GLU A 385 -7.78 -4.68 -4.58
N ALA A 386 -6.57 -4.19 -4.85
CA ALA A 386 -5.73 -4.78 -5.87
C ALA A 386 -5.00 -6.01 -5.34
N GLU A 387 -4.65 -6.91 -6.24
CA GLU A 387 -3.69 -7.97 -5.93
C GLU A 387 -2.30 -7.39 -5.63
N GLU A 388 -1.51 -8.10 -4.82
CA GLU A 388 -0.22 -7.62 -4.31
C GLU A 388 0.75 -7.19 -5.42
N HIS A 389 0.75 -7.92 -6.52
CA HIS A 389 1.65 -7.69 -7.65
C HIS A 389 1.00 -6.94 -8.81
N TYR A 390 -0.10 -6.22 -8.56
CA TYR A 390 -0.76 -5.40 -9.58
C TYR A 390 0.21 -4.36 -10.15
N LEU A 391 0.78 -3.51 -9.27
CA LEU A 391 1.73 -2.46 -9.65
C LEU A 391 3.20 -2.87 -9.42
N ILE A 392 3.47 -3.62 -8.35
CA ILE A 392 4.81 -4.02 -7.94
C ILE A 392 5.13 -5.39 -8.53
N LYS A 393 6.31 -5.55 -9.11
CA LYS A 393 6.71 -6.88 -9.61
C LYS A 393 6.95 -7.86 -8.47
N ASN A 394 6.60 -9.12 -8.66
CA ASN A 394 6.97 -10.20 -7.76
C ASN A 394 8.48 -10.46 -7.90
N ILE A 395 9.22 -10.29 -6.80
CA ILE A 395 10.65 -10.62 -6.73
C ILE A 395 10.91 -11.97 -6.06
N SER A 396 9.87 -12.59 -5.47
CA SER A 396 9.94 -13.86 -4.76
C SER A 396 9.91 -15.05 -5.73
N ARG A 397 10.51 -16.17 -5.31
CA ARG A 397 10.41 -17.45 -6.00
C ARG A 397 9.02 -18.08 -5.87
N THR A 398 8.24 -17.64 -4.87
CA THR A 398 6.87 -18.05 -4.61
C THR A 398 5.86 -17.05 -5.17
N LEU A 399 4.64 -17.51 -5.43
CA LEU A 399 3.50 -16.65 -5.73
C LEU A 399 2.49 -16.76 -4.58
N TYR A 400 2.15 -15.65 -3.95
CA TYR A 400 1.07 -15.59 -2.97
C TYR A 400 0.03 -14.59 -3.46
N SER A 401 -1.08 -15.11 -3.98
CA SER A 401 -2.26 -14.31 -4.34
C SER A 401 -3.47 -14.90 -3.62
N GLU A 402 -4.07 -14.10 -2.76
CA GLU A 402 -5.24 -14.51 -2.00
C GLU A 402 -6.20 -13.35 -1.72
N VAL A 403 -7.48 -13.69 -1.60
CA VAL A 403 -8.52 -12.77 -1.11
C VAL A 403 -8.57 -12.88 0.42
N ALA A 404 -8.62 -11.75 1.14
CA ALA A 404 -8.74 -11.78 2.60
C ALA A 404 -9.97 -12.61 3.06
N ALA A 405 -9.81 -13.35 4.15
CA ALA A 405 -10.82 -14.26 4.66
C ALA A 405 -11.25 -13.89 6.08
N GLU A 406 -12.56 -13.92 6.31
CA GLU A 406 -13.16 -13.83 7.64
C GLU A 406 -13.07 -15.18 8.36
N VAL A 407 -13.23 -16.27 7.60
CA VAL A 407 -13.05 -17.65 8.05
C VAL A 407 -12.28 -18.42 6.98
N ASP A 408 -11.26 -19.17 7.38
CA ASP A 408 -10.49 -20.05 6.50
C ASP A 408 -9.83 -21.12 7.38
N SER A 409 -10.43 -22.31 7.39
CA SER A 409 -9.97 -23.41 8.25
C SER A 409 -8.70 -24.11 7.74
N VAL A 410 -8.29 -23.87 6.48
CA VAL A 410 -6.99 -24.34 5.96
C VAL A 410 -5.88 -23.42 6.47
N LYS A 411 -6.09 -22.11 6.36
CA LYS A 411 -5.14 -21.08 6.79
C LYS A 411 -5.02 -20.99 8.31
N PHE A 412 -6.13 -21.20 9.03
CA PHE A 412 -6.18 -21.24 10.48
C PHE A 412 -6.81 -22.54 10.98
N PRO A 413 -6.03 -23.64 11.05
CA PRO A 413 -6.53 -24.93 11.49
C PRO A 413 -7.26 -24.85 12.84
N GLY A 414 -8.45 -25.46 12.90
CA GLY A 414 -9.31 -25.45 14.09
C GLY A 414 -10.15 -24.18 14.27
N LYS A 415 -10.07 -23.19 13.37
CA LYS A 415 -10.98 -22.04 13.36
C LYS A 415 -12.11 -22.25 12.34
N THR A 416 -13.25 -22.67 12.85
CA THR A 416 -14.54 -22.77 12.14
C THR A 416 -15.60 -21.95 12.90
N LEU A 417 -16.72 -21.65 12.26
CA LEU A 417 -17.89 -21.08 12.95
C LEU A 417 -19.03 -22.11 12.95
N GLU A 418 -19.41 -22.58 14.13
CA GLU A 418 -20.55 -23.51 14.29
C GLU A 418 -21.88 -22.78 14.07
N LEU A 419 -22.77 -23.39 13.28
CA LEU A 419 -24.12 -22.91 13.05
C LEU A 419 -25.12 -23.77 13.82
N ASP A 420 -26.08 -23.14 14.49
CA ASP A 420 -27.21 -23.81 15.14
C ASP A 420 -28.30 -24.23 14.12
N ILE A 421 -27.89 -24.96 13.08
CA ILE A 421 -28.76 -25.58 12.07
C ILE A 421 -28.03 -26.79 11.45
N ASP A 422 -28.70 -27.92 11.31
CA ASP A 422 -28.15 -29.13 10.68
C ASP A 422 -28.53 -29.19 9.20
N LEU A 423 -27.60 -28.77 8.33
CA LEU A 423 -27.83 -28.74 6.89
C LEU A 423 -27.95 -30.14 6.28
N SER A 424 -27.51 -31.20 6.98
CA SER A 424 -27.71 -32.58 6.51
C SER A 424 -29.18 -33.02 6.57
N LYS A 425 -29.99 -32.38 7.43
CA LYS A 425 -31.44 -32.59 7.57
C LYS A 425 -32.28 -31.51 6.90
N ALA A 426 -31.67 -30.38 6.51
CA ALA A 426 -32.38 -29.27 5.93
C ALA A 426 -32.91 -29.59 4.51
N THR A 427 -34.12 -29.11 4.24
CA THR A 427 -34.63 -29.01 2.86
C THR A 427 -34.01 -27.80 2.18
N ILE A 428 -33.58 -27.96 0.93
CA ILE A 428 -32.91 -26.90 0.16
C ILE A 428 -33.87 -26.44 -0.94
N THR A 429 -34.13 -25.14 -0.99
CA THR A 429 -34.90 -24.50 -2.07
C THR A 429 -34.10 -23.38 -2.70
N TYR A 430 -34.35 -23.15 -3.99
CA TYR A 430 -33.62 -22.19 -4.80
C TYR A 430 -34.58 -21.19 -5.43
N ASP A 431 -34.26 -19.91 -5.35
CA ASP A 431 -34.94 -18.85 -6.11
C ASP A 431 -33.91 -17.88 -6.69
N ARG A 432 -33.66 -17.99 -8.00
CA ARG A 432 -32.61 -17.25 -8.71
C ARG A 432 -31.25 -17.45 -8.04
N TRP A 433 -30.68 -16.41 -7.43
CA TRP A 433 -29.39 -16.46 -6.73
C TRP A 433 -29.52 -16.74 -5.23
N GLN A 434 -30.73 -17.03 -4.75
CA GLN A 434 -31.00 -17.30 -3.36
C GLN A 434 -30.97 -18.81 -3.09
N VAL A 435 -30.24 -19.21 -2.05
CA VAL A 435 -30.26 -20.57 -1.51
C VAL A 435 -30.87 -20.52 -0.12
N ILE A 436 -31.93 -21.29 0.09
CA ILE A 436 -32.67 -21.31 1.35
C ILE A 436 -32.65 -22.72 1.92
N PHE A 437 -32.09 -22.86 3.12
CA PHE A 437 -32.09 -24.08 3.92
C PHE A 437 -33.18 -23.98 4.98
N ARG A 438 -34.02 -25.01 5.11
CA ARG A 438 -35.05 -25.11 6.17
C ARG A 438 -34.93 -26.40 6.96
N GLU A 439 -34.75 -26.27 8.27
CA GLU A 439 -34.77 -27.35 9.25
C GLU A 439 -35.80 -27.02 10.34
N GLY A 440 -36.97 -27.68 10.30
CA GLY A 440 -38.08 -27.32 11.20
C GLY A 440 -38.56 -25.88 10.96
N ASP A 441 -38.48 -25.03 11.99
CA ASP A 441 -38.79 -23.59 11.93
C ASP A 441 -37.57 -22.72 11.61
N LYS A 442 -36.35 -23.28 11.64
CA LYS A 442 -35.11 -22.57 11.32
C LYS A 442 -34.96 -22.39 9.81
N GLU A 443 -34.60 -21.17 9.40
CA GLU A 443 -34.34 -20.83 8.00
C GLU A 443 -33.01 -20.09 7.85
N PHE A 444 -32.11 -20.65 7.03
CA PHE A 444 -30.82 -20.03 6.68
C PHE A 444 -30.83 -19.65 5.21
N ARG A 445 -30.72 -18.34 4.90
CA ARG A 445 -30.78 -17.83 3.53
C ARG A 445 -29.47 -17.18 3.10
N LEU A 446 -28.97 -17.63 1.96
CA LEU A 446 -27.86 -17.01 1.25
C LEU A 446 -28.43 -16.17 0.12
N GLU A 447 -28.27 -14.85 0.20
CA GLU A 447 -28.68 -13.90 -0.85
C GLU A 447 -27.45 -13.14 -1.39
N PRO A 448 -27.53 -12.45 -2.55
CA PRO A 448 -26.35 -11.87 -3.19
C PRO A 448 -25.49 -10.95 -2.31
N GLN A 449 -26.09 -10.09 -1.48
CA GLN A 449 -25.36 -9.12 -0.65
C GLN A 449 -25.63 -9.27 0.84
N LYS A 450 -26.29 -10.36 1.24
CA LYS A 450 -26.64 -10.58 2.65
C LYS A 450 -26.84 -12.05 2.96
N ILE A 451 -26.64 -12.39 4.22
CA ILE A 451 -26.94 -13.70 4.81
C ILE A 451 -28.00 -13.48 5.89
N ILE A 452 -29.02 -14.32 5.89
CA ILE A 452 -30.13 -14.20 6.85
C ILE A 452 -30.24 -15.48 7.68
N PHE A 453 -30.25 -15.29 9.00
CA PHE A 453 -30.47 -16.31 10.01
C PHE A 453 -31.85 -16.05 10.61
N ALA A 454 -32.81 -16.94 10.39
CA ALA A 454 -34.17 -16.80 10.89
C ALA A 454 -34.52 -17.97 11.82
N ASN A 455 -35.04 -17.63 13.00
CA ASN A 455 -35.38 -18.53 14.11
C ASN A 455 -34.20 -19.33 14.71
N PHE A 456 -32.97 -18.86 14.51
CA PHE A 456 -31.78 -19.31 15.25
C PHE A 456 -30.72 -18.18 15.31
N SER A 457 -29.76 -18.30 16.21
CA SER A 457 -28.72 -17.28 16.41
C SER A 457 -27.67 -17.32 15.31
N ALA A 458 -27.31 -16.14 14.78
CA ALA A 458 -26.12 -16.00 13.95
C ALA A 458 -24.86 -16.32 14.77
N PRO A 459 -23.84 -16.98 14.19
CA PRO A 459 -22.61 -17.28 14.91
C PRO A 459 -21.84 -15.98 15.23
N PRO A 460 -21.12 -15.90 16.36
CA PRO A 460 -20.34 -14.73 16.67
C PRO A 460 -19.16 -14.59 15.70
N LEU A 461 -19.07 -13.45 15.03
CA LEU A 461 -17.95 -13.10 14.14
C LEU A 461 -17.63 -11.61 14.31
N ASP A 462 -16.42 -11.30 14.77
CA ASP A 462 -15.96 -9.91 14.89
C ASP A 462 -15.38 -9.45 13.54
N SER A 463 -16.19 -8.74 12.77
CA SER A 463 -15.81 -8.24 11.44
C SER A 463 -16.42 -6.88 11.14
N ASP A 464 -15.64 -6.02 10.49
CA ASP A 464 -16.12 -4.74 9.93
C ASP A 464 -16.54 -4.85 8.45
N GLN A 465 -16.42 -6.05 7.86
CA GLN A 465 -16.79 -6.33 6.47
C GLN A 465 -18.29 -6.53 6.27
N TYR A 466 -19.09 -6.57 7.33
CA TYR A 466 -20.55 -6.62 7.25
C TYR A 466 -21.22 -5.78 8.35
N LYS A 467 -22.49 -5.47 8.16
CA LYS A 467 -23.36 -4.86 9.16
C LYS A 467 -24.46 -5.80 9.57
N GLU A 468 -24.66 -5.91 10.87
CA GLU A 468 -25.74 -6.69 11.45
C GLU A 468 -27.02 -5.85 11.57
N SER A 469 -28.15 -6.46 11.22
CA SER A 469 -29.48 -5.91 11.43
C SER A 469 -30.37 -6.96 12.06
N ASP A 470 -30.79 -6.70 13.29
CA ASP A 470 -31.68 -7.59 14.03
C ASP A 470 -33.14 -7.16 13.93
N LYS A 471 -33.99 -8.15 13.68
CA LYS A 471 -35.44 -8.08 13.77
C LYS A 471 -35.91 -9.23 14.68
N PRO A 472 -37.12 -9.15 15.27
CA PRO A 472 -37.64 -10.26 16.06
C PRO A 472 -37.58 -11.58 15.29
N GLY A 473 -36.84 -12.57 15.81
CA GLY A 473 -36.65 -13.88 15.17
C GLY A 473 -35.77 -13.90 13.92
N GLN A 474 -35.07 -12.81 13.57
CA GLN A 474 -34.24 -12.76 12.37
C GLN A 474 -33.03 -11.83 12.54
N THR A 475 -31.83 -12.37 12.33
CA THR A 475 -30.58 -11.61 12.20
C THR A 475 -30.16 -11.59 10.73
N THR A 476 -29.72 -10.43 10.23
CA THR A 476 -29.26 -10.27 8.85
C THR A 476 -27.87 -9.66 8.82
N TRP A 477 -26.94 -10.34 8.16
CA TRP A 477 -25.63 -9.79 7.83
C TRP A 477 -25.67 -9.18 6.43
N VAL A 478 -25.44 -7.87 6.33
CA VAL A 478 -25.36 -7.16 5.05
C VAL A 478 -23.90 -6.87 4.74
N MET A 479 -23.40 -7.38 3.62
CA MET A 479 -21.99 -7.25 3.24
C MET A 479 -21.64 -5.78 2.97
N THR A 480 -20.57 -5.29 3.60
CA THR A 480 -20.02 -3.95 3.45
C THR A 480 -18.49 -4.04 3.32
N PRO A 481 -17.96 -4.44 2.15
CA PRO A 481 -16.53 -4.61 1.94
C PRO A 481 -15.75 -3.35 2.36
N HIS A 482 -14.70 -3.54 3.16
CA HIS A 482 -13.89 -2.46 3.70
C HIS A 482 -12.40 -2.78 3.60
N THR A 483 -11.61 -1.84 3.13
CA THR A 483 -10.14 -1.96 3.21
C THR A 483 -9.64 -1.32 4.49
N PRO A 484 -8.89 -2.04 5.36
CA PRO A 484 -8.37 -1.47 6.58
C PRO A 484 -7.59 -0.17 6.33
N PHE A 485 -7.73 0.78 7.26
CA PHE A 485 -7.07 2.09 7.20
C PHE A 485 -7.46 2.98 6.01
N SER A 486 -8.42 2.56 5.19
CA SER A 486 -9.04 3.44 4.19
C SER A 486 -9.96 4.44 4.93
N GLY A 487 -9.48 5.67 5.14
CA GLY A 487 -10.25 6.71 5.84
C GLY A 487 -11.63 6.92 5.21
N SER A 488 -12.66 7.17 6.03
CA SER A 488 -14.00 7.48 5.52
C SER A 488 -13.95 8.74 4.66
N ARG A 489 -14.18 8.61 3.35
CA ARG A 489 -14.22 9.74 2.40
C ARG A 489 -15.19 10.83 2.85
N VAL A 490 -16.24 10.47 3.59
CA VAL A 490 -17.24 11.40 4.15
C VAL A 490 -16.68 12.17 5.35
N ALA A 491 -16.00 11.50 6.27
CA ALA A 491 -15.34 12.14 7.41
C ALA A 491 -14.22 13.08 6.93
N LEU A 492 -13.43 12.62 5.97
CA LEU A 492 -12.43 13.43 5.25
C LEU A 492 -13.05 14.68 4.60
N GLY A 493 -14.14 14.51 3.84
CA GLY A 493 -14.81 15.61 3.17
C GLY A 493 -15.34 16.68 4.13
N SER A 494 -16.00 16.27 5.22
CA SER A 494 -16.56 17.20 6.20
C SER A 494 -15.49 17.94 7.01
N GLY A 495 -14.42 17.27 7.43
CA GLY A 495 -13.28 17.90 8.12
C GLY A 495 -12.54 18.89 7.24
N LEU A 496 -12.29 18.54 5.98
CA LEU A 496 -11.69 19.44 4.99
C LEU A 496 -12.58 20.66 4.74
N PHE A 497 -13.90 20.45 4.61
CA PHE A 497 -14.85 21.54 4.45
C PHE A 497 -14.82 22.51 5.64
N ALA A 498 -14.75 22.02 6.88
CA ALA A 498 -14.66 22.86 8.07
C ALA A 498 -13.39 23.73 8.08
N LEU A 499 -12.24 23.18 7.66
CA LEU A 499 -10.98 23.93 7.57
C LEU A 499 -11.00 24.96 6.43
N ILE A 500 -11.58 24.61 5.28
CA ILE A 500 -11.79 25.57 4.17
C ILE A 500 -12.75 26.69 4.63
N ALA A 501 -13.83 26.34 5.33
CA ALA A 501 -14.76 27.31 5.90
C ALA A 501 -14.07 28.23 6.91
N LEU A 502 -13.18 27.71 7.77
CA LEU A 502 -12.37 28.52 8.67
C LEU A 502 -11.49 29.51 7.91
N ALA A 503 -10.80 29.07 6.85
CA ALA A 503 -10.00 29.96 6.00
C ALA A 503 -10.86 31.07 5.36
N VAL A 504 -12.04 30.70 4.83
CA VAL A 504 -13.00 31.66 4.26
C VAL A 504 -13.51 32.64 5.31
N ILE A 505 -13.87 32.18 6.51
CA ILE A 505 -14.31 33.03 7.63
C ILE A 505 -13.22 34.04 7.99
N LEU A 506 -11.95 33.61 8.08
CA LEU A 506 -10.82 34.50 8.36
C LEU A 506 -10.62 35.54 7.25
N ILE A 507 -10.79 35.16 5.98
CA ILE A 507 -10.78 36.10 4.84
C ILE A 507 -11.92 37.11 4.99
N VAL A 508 -13.16 36.65 5.18
CA VAL A 508 -14.36 37.51 5.22
C VAL A 508 -14.28 38.50 6.39
N ARG A 509 -13.85 38.04 7.57
CA ARG A 509 -13.67 38.89 8.77
C ARG A 509 -12.54 39.92 8.62
N SER A 510 -11.57 39.67 7.74
CA SER A 510 -10.47 40.59 7.50
C SER A 510 -10.92 41.76 6.61
N LYS A 511 -11.18 42.94 7.20
CA LYS A 511 -11.63 44.12 6.42
C LYS A 511 -10.60 44.61 5.39
N LYS A 512 -9.31 44.61 5.73
CA LYS A 512 -8.24 45.20 4.89
C LYS A 512 -7.36 44.19 4.14
N ASN A 513 -7.26 42.94 4.62
CA ASN A 513 -6.27 41.97 4.13
C ASN A 513 -6.87 40.78 3.36
N LYS A 514 -8.11 40.87 2.84
CA LYS A 514 -8.78 39.76 2.13
C LYS A 514 -7.91 39.13 1.04
N PHE A 515 -7.47 39.96 0.08
CA PHE A 515 -6.63 39.52 -1.03
C PHE A 515 -5.28 38.93 -0.60
N VAL A 516 -4.68 39.49 0.47
CA VAL A 516 -3.40 39.01 1.01
C VAL A 516 -3.56 37.62 1.62
N LEU A 517 -4.63 37.41 2.40
CA LEU A 517 -4.94 36.11 3.01
C LEU A 517 -5.24 35.06 1.94
N THR A 518 -6.03 35.40 0.90
CA THR A 518 -6.32 34.50 -0.21
C THR A 518 -5.03 34.03 -0.91
N LEU A 519 -4.15 34.95 -1.30
CA LEU A 519 -2.87 34.58 -1.91
C LEU A 519 -1.97 33.80 -0.94
N GLY A 520 -1.92 34.19 0.33
CA GLY A 520 -1.16 33.48 1.36
C GLY A 520 -1.59 32.02 1.51
N PHE A 521 -2.90 31.76 1.54
CA PHE A 521 -3.43 30.39 1.60
C PHE A 521 -3.13 29.61 0.32
N LEU A 522 -3.20 30.25 -0.87
CA LEU A 522 -2.81 29.60 -2.13
C LEU A 522 -1.34 29.21 -2.16
N PHE A 523 -0.42 30.08 -1.69
CA PHE A 523 1.00 29.74 -1.59
C PHE A 523 1.25 28.62 -0.58
N GLY A 524 0.60 28.68 0.58
CA GLY A 524 0.71 27.64 1.61
C GLY A 524 0.14 26.30 1.15
N ALA A 525 -0.90 26.29 0.31
CA ALA A 525 -1.48 25.07 -0.23
C ALA A 525 -0.47 24.24 -1.04
N GLY A 526 0.50 24.89 -1.70
CA GLY A 526 1.58 24.19 -2.40
C GLY A 526 2.40 23.29 -1.48
N SER A 527 2.70 23.75 -0.25
CA SER A 527 3.46 22.95 0.72
C SER A 527 2.70 21.72 1.22
N LEU A 528 1.35 21.71 1.17
CA LEU A 528 0.53 20.56 1.59
C LEU A 528 0.80 19.31 0.75
N ILE A 529 1.23 19.48 -0.51
CA ILE A 529 1.54 18.36 -1.43
C ILE A 529 2.62 17.44 -0.84
N THR A 530 3.54 17.99 -0.03
CA THR A 530 4.64 17.21 0.59
C THR A 530 4.17 16.21 1.66
N VAL A 531 2.91 16.30 2.12
CA VAL A 531 2.38 15.45 3.19
C VAL A 531 1.00 14.85 2.87
N ALA A 532 0.16 15.53 2.11
CA ALA A 532 -1.27 15.21 1.98
C ALA A 532 -1.58 13.86 1.33
N ARG A 533 -0.66 13.33 0.51
CA ARG A 533 -0.79 12.00 -0.13
C ARG A 533 -0.34 10.85 0.77
N SER A 534 0.54 11.13 1.73
CA SER A 534 1.03 10.11 2.66
C SER A 534 -0.09 9.63 3.59
N GLY A 535 -0.08 8.34 3.92
CA GLY A 535 -1.10 7.73 4.79
C GLY A 535 -2.48 7.60 4.13
N LEU A 536 -2.54 7.52 2.80
CA LEU A 536 -3.70 7.08 2.02
C LEU A 536 -3.44 5.68 1.46
N VAL A 537 -4.51 4.90 1.28
CA VAL A 537 -4.46 3.57 0.66
C VAL A 537 -4.65 3.71 -0.85
N TYR A 538 -3.69 3.15 -1.61
CA TYR A 538 -3.64 3.10 -3.07
C TYR A 538 -3.70 1.65 -3.54
N VAL A 539 -3.65 1.42 -4.86
CA VAL A 539 -3.61 0.06 -5.46
C VAL A 539 -2.39 -0.77 -5.01
N PHE A 540 -1.35 -0.14 -4.46
CA PHE A 540 -0.16 -0.82 -3.93
C PHE A 540 -0.16 -0.91 -2.39
N GLY A 541 -1.22 -0.46 -1.72
CA GLY A 541 -1.30 -0.35 -0.25
C GLY A 541 -1.17 1.09 0.27
N LEU A 542 -0.88 1.24 1.56
CA LEU A 542 -0.72 2.54 2.21
C LEU A 542 0.59 3.19 1.77
N GLY A 543 0.54 4.33 1.08
CA GLY A 543 1.71 5.01 0.53
C GLY A 543 2.30 6.09 1.43
N LEU A 544 3.63 6.22 1.44
CA LEU A 544 4.39 7.21 2.21
C LEU A 544 5.47 7.85 1.33
N TRP A 545 5.35 9.16 1.11
CA TRP A 545 6.26 9.93 0.25
C TRP A 545 7.38 10.60 1.06
N GLY A 546 8.58 10.64 0.49
CA GLY A 546 9.72 11.30 1.10
C GLY A 546 10.04 10.77 2.50
N PRO A 547 10.39 11.65 3.47
CA PRO A 547 10.78 11.22 4.82
C PRO A 547 9.60 10.72 5.66
N ASN A 548 8.36 10.81 5.17
CA ASN A 548 7.19 10.32 5.90
C ASN A 548 7.23 8.81 6.14
N GLY A 549 8.01 8.05 5.37
CA GLY A 549 8.23 6.62 5.59
C GLY A 549 8.86 6.28 6.94
N HIS A 550 9.56 7.22 7.56
CA HIS A 550 10.25 7.03 8.84
C HIS A 550 9.81 8.05 9.89
N ASP A 551 10.00 9.35 9.64
CA ASP A 551 9.81 10.40 10.64
C ASP A 551 8.33 10.54 11.04
N ALA A 552 7.41 10.48 10.06
CA ALA A 552 5.99 10.54 10.36
C ALA A 552 5.49 9.30 11.10
N ILE A 553 6.06 8.13 10.77
CA ILE A 553 5.74 6.87 11.46
C ILE A 553 6.15 6.92 12.94
N PHE A 554 7.32 7.48 13.23
CA PHE A 554 7.75 7.71 14.61
C PHE A 554 6.73 8.58 15.38
N HIS A 555 6.34 9.73 14.83
CA HIS A 555 5.33 10.61 15.45
C HIS A 555 3.96 9.93 15.63
N LEU A 556 3.51 9.17 14.63
CA LEU A 556 2.25 8.44 14.67
C LEU A 556 2.26 7.34 15.74
N SER A 557 3.38 6.61 15.91
CA SER A 557 3.50 5.59 16.96
C SER A 557 3.37 6.17 18.37
N LEU A 558 3.99 7.33 18.64
CA LEU A 558 3.83 8.05 19.90
C LEU A 558 2.41 8.58 20.07
N SER A 559 1.82 9.10 19.00
CA SER A 559 0.46 9.64 19.03
C SER A 559 -0.59 8.55 19.29
N GLU A 560 -0.47 7.36 18.69
CA GLU A 560 -1.36 6.23 18.99
C GLU A 560 -1.19 5.76 20.44
N HIS A 561 0.04 5.68 20.94
CA HIS A 561 0.30 5.35 22.35
C HIS A 561 -0.38 6.34 23.32
N PHE A 562 -0.22 7.64 23.10
CA PHE A 562 -0.86 8.67 23.93
C PHE A 562 -2.39 8.69 23.77
N LYS A 563 -2.93 8.35 22.60
CA LYS A 563 -4.38 8.31 22.38
C LYS A 563 -5.03 7.24 23.27
N ASN A 564 -4.38 6.09 23.38
CA ASN A 564 -4.76 5.02 24.30
C ASN A 564 -4.53 5.42 25.77
N THR A 565 -3.38 6.05 26.07
CA THR A 565 -2.98 6.39 27.45
C THR A 565 -2.36 7.79 27.55
N LEU A 566 -3.18 8.83 27.69
CA LEU A 566 -2.75 10.26 27.63
C LEU A 566 -1.66 10.68 28.62
N ILE A 567 -1.49 9.95 29.74
CA ILE A 567 -0.55 10.28 30.82
C ILE A 567 0.64 9.32 30.84
N SER A 568 0.54 8.17 30.16
CA SER A 568 1.58 7.14 30.20
C SER A 568 2.79 7.58 29.39
N LEU A 569 3.96 7.59 30.03
CA LEU A 569 5.24 7.80 29.36
C LEU A 569 5.90 6.49 28.94
N ASN A 570 5.19 5.36 28.87
CA ASN A 570 5.79 4.13 28.34
C ASN A 570 6.23 4.35 26.88
N HIS A 571 7.40 3.82 26.54
CA HIS A 571 7.97 3.98 25.21
C HIS A 571 7.42 2.90 24.26
N PRO A 572 6.67 3.26 23.19
CA PRO A 572 6.04 2.24 22.33
C PRO A 572 7.05 1.43 21.51
N GLN A 573 8.20 2.02 21.14
CA GLN A 573 9.25 1.36 20.34
C GLN A 573 10.20 0.46 21.16
N ILE A 574 10.21 0.57 22.49
CA ILE A 574 11.06 -0.25 23.33
C ILE A 574 10.38 -0.56 24.66
N ASN A 575 9.64 -1.67 24.68
CA ASN A 575 8.83 -2.08 25.82
C ASN A 575 9.63 -2.12 27.14
N GLY A 576 9.03 -1.64 28.23
CA GLY A 576 9.63 -1.63 29.57
C GLY A 576 10.49 -0.40 29.88
N PHE A 577 10.61 0.57 28.97
CA PHE A 577 11.26 1.85 29.22
C PHE A 577 10.27 3.02 29.22
N LEU A 578 10.65 4.11 29.88
CA LEU A 578 9.94 5.38 29.81
C LEU A 578 10.52 6.26 28.70
N LEU A 579 9.66 7.00 28.01
CA LEU A 579 9.99 8.01 27.02
C LEU A 579 10.74 9.17 27.69
N LYS A 580 12.03 9.27 27.38
CA LYS A 580 12.97 10.25 27.93
C LYS A 580 13.80 10.87 26.81
N ASN A 581 14.42 12.02 27.07
CA ASN A 581 15.27 12.77 26.14
C ASN A 581 14.58 13.15 24.81
N TYR A 582 13.26 13.33 24.84
CA TYR A 582 12.44 13.64 23.67
C TYR A 582 11.37 14.70 24.00
N HIS A 583 10.94 15.46 23.00
CA HIS A 583 9.94 16.52 23.11
C HIS A 583 8.61 16.07 22.49
N PHE A 584 7.74 15.47 23.30
CA PHE A 584 6.54 14.78 22.81
C PHE A 584 5.30 15.68 22.67
N GLY A 585 5.44 17.00 22.85
CA GLY A 585 4.29 17.91 22.93
C GLY A 585 3.42 17.94 21.67
N PHE A 586 4.04 17.78 20.49
CA PHE A 586 3.29 17.64 19.23
C PHE A 586 2.50 16.32 19.17
N ASP A 587 3.15 15.20 19.53
CA ASP A 587 2.56 13.87 19.48
C ASP A 587 1.38 13.76 20.46
N TRP A 588 1.56 14.28 21.67
CA TRP A 588 0.50 14.35 22.69
C TRP A 588 -0.68 15.21 22.25
N LEU A 589 -0.43 16.37 21.61
CA LEU A 589 -1.50 17.22 21.08
C LEU A 589 -2.27 16.52 19.96
N THR A 590 -1.56 15.84 19.05
CA THR A 590 -2.17 15.04 17.97
C THR A 590 -3.05 13.93 18.53
N ALA A 591 -2.55 13.20 19.54
CA ALA A 591 -3.30 12.17 20.25
C ALA A 591 -4.56 12.70 20.94
N LEU A 592 -4.44 13.82 21.65
CA LEU A 592 -5.55 14.48 22.33
C LEU A 592 -6.63 14.90 21.34
N LEU A 593 -6.24 15.50 20.20
CA LEU A 593 -7.18 15.86 19.14
C LEU A 593 -7.84 14.61 18.54
N GLY A 594 -7.09 13.55 18.27
CA GLY A 594 -7.63 12.26 17.81
C GLY A 594 -8.65 11.67 18.76
N LYS A 595 -8.44 11.81 20.07
CA LYS A 595 -9.37 11.35 21.10
C LYS A 595 -10.63 12.22 21.18
N ILE A 596 -10.50 13.55 21.10
CA ILE A 596 -11.62 14.49 21.20
C ILE A 596 -12.48 14.48 19.93
N THR A 597 -11.87 14.41 18.75
CA THR A 597 -12.59 14.48 17.46
C THR A 597 -12.97 13.12 16.90
N ALA A 598 -12.53 12.02 17.52
CA ALA A 598 -12.68 10.65 17.04
C ALA A 598 -12.21 10.45 15.57
N GLN A 599 -11.22 11.24 15.13
CA GLN A 599 -10.69 11.15 13.77
C GLN A 599 -9.50 10.17 13.72
N PRO A 600 -9.28 9.45 12.60
CA PRO A 600 -8.08 8.64 12.41
C PRO A 600 -6.81 9.50 12.53
N LEU A 601 -5.77 8.98 13.21
CA LEU A 601 -4.53 9.74 13.41
C LEU A 601 -3.76 9.97 12.10
N LEU A 602 -3.85 9.04 11.14
CA LEU A 602 -3.32 9.23 9.79
C LEU A 602 -3.90 10.49 9.12
N ASP A 603 -5.22 10.69 9.22
CA ASP A 603 -5.91 11.85 8.63
C ASP A 603 -5.58 13.15 9.35
N LEU A 604 -5.53 13.10 10.69
CA LEU A 604 -5.10 14.24 11.50
C LEU A 604 -3.68 14.68 11.16
N TYR A 605 -2.74 13.75 11.12
CA TYR A 605 -1.31 14.04 10.91
C TYR A 605 -1.02 14.55 9.49
N PHE A 606 -1.52 13.87 8.46
CA PHE A 606 -1.14 14.18 7.06
C PHE A 606 -2.05 15.22 6.38
N ARG A 607 -3.27 15.44 6.87
CA ARG A 607 -4.25 16.32 6.21
C ARG A 607 -4.71 17.46 7.12
N TYR A 608 -5.36 17.16 8.24
CA TYR A 608 -6.02 18.22 9.03
C TYR A 608 -5.04 19.16 9.74
N LEU A 609 -4.04 18.64 10.45
CA LEU A 609 -3.06 19.45 11.18
C LEU A 609 -2.18 20.29 10.24
N PRO A 610 -1.68 19.77 9.10
CA PRO A 610 -0.95 20.58 8.14
C PRO A 610 -1.79 21.72 7.55
N ILE A 611 -3.04 21.46 7.15
CA ILE A 611 -3.96 22.49 6.65
C ILE A 611 -4.21 23.56 7.71
N LEU A 612 -4.53 23.14 8.95
CA LEU A 612 -4.75 24.05 10.06
C LEU A 612 -3.49 24.89 10.33
N THR A 613 -2.32 24.27 10.30
CA THR A 613 -1.03 24.95 10.50
C THR A 613 -0.79 26.00 9.43
N VAL A 614 -1.04 25.71 8.15
CA VAL A 614 -0.95 26.71 7.06
C VAL A 614 -1.92 27.87 7.28
N ILE A 615 -3.18 27.58 7.61
CA ILE A 615 -4.19 28.62 7.86
C ILE A 615 -3.74 29.56 8.98
N LEU A 616 -3.32 28.99 10.12
CA LEU A 616 -2.90 29.76 11.29
C LEU A 616 -1.57 30.51 11.01
N LEU A 617 -0.58 29.87 10.39
CA LEU A 617 0.69 30.51 10.03
C LEU A 617 0.46 31.71 9.11
N VAL A 618 -0.33 31.58 8.05
CA VAL A 618 -0.63 32.70 7.14
C VAL A 618 -1.36 33.82 7.90
N TYR A 619 -2.42 33.48 8.64
CA TYR A 619 -3.22 34.48 9.35
C TYR A 619 -2.40 35.27 10.37
N PHE A 620 -1.63 34.58 11.22
CA PHE A 620 -0.83 35.23 12.24
C PHE A 620 0.41 35.91 11.66
N THR A 621 1.02 35.39 10.59
CA THR A 621 2.11 36.10 9.88
C THR A 621 1.62 37.43 9.32
N VAL A 622 0.46 37.46 8.64
CA VAL A 622 -0.14 38.72 8.16
C VAL A 622 -0.37 39.70 9.31
N LYS A 623 -0.82 39.22 10.47
CA LYS A 623 -1.02 40.04 11.67
C LYS A 623 0.31 40.60 12.21
N LEU A 624 1.36 39.79 12.28
CA LEU A 624 2.69 40.22 12.70
C LEU A 624 3.27 41.26 11.74
N LEU A 625 3.23 41.01 10.43
CA LEU A 625 3.74 41.92 9.40
C LEU A 625 2.96 43.24 9.38
N THR A 626 1.66 43.21 9.69
CA THR A 626 0.86 44.44 9.88
C THR A 626 1.36 45.26 11.07
N LEU A 627 1.69 44.62 12.21
CA LEU A 627 2.28 45.32 13.37
C LEU A 627 3.65 45.93 13.03
N TRP A 628 4.43 45.25 12.20
CA TRP A 628 5.69 45.73 11.67
C TRP A 628 5.56 46.76 10.54
N ARG A 629 4.33 47.20 10.24
CA ARG A 629 4.03 48.21 9.21
C ARG A 629 4.52 47.82 7.81
N TYR A 630 4.44 46.54 7.48
CA TYR A 630 4.74 46.09 6.12
C TYR A 630 3.64 46.55 5.15
N SER A 631 4.05 46.94 3.94
CA SER A 631 3.12 47.27 2.87
C SER A 631 2.39 46.02 2.37
N LYS A 632 1.32 46.21 1.59
CA LYS A 632 0.58 45.08 0.99
C LYS A 632 1.49 44.24 0.08
N PHE A 633 2.36 44.88 -0.70
CA PHE A 633 3.33 44.20 -1.56
C PHE A 633 4.35 43.41 -0.74
N GLU A 634 4.96 44.06 0.26
CA GLU A 634 5.93 43.43 1.17
C GLU A 634 5.32 42.20 1.88
N THR A 635 4.06 42.30 2.28
CA THR A 635 3.34 41.20 2.96
C THR A 635 3.07 40.03 2.02
N ILE A 636 2.59 40.28 0.80
CA ILE A 636 2.34 39.21 -0.19
C ILE A 636 3.66 38.53 -0.59
N LEU A 637 4.71 39.32 -0.82
CA LEU A 637 6.04 38.79 -1.16
C LEU A 637 6.65 38.00 0.00
N SER A 638 6.45 38.44 1.25
CA SER A 638 6.86 37.69 2.44
C SER A 638 6.22 36.31 2.47
N LEU A 639 4.90 36.22 2.23
CA LEU A 639 4.16 34.95 2.20
C LEU A 639 4.60 34.05 1.04
N ALA A 640 4.82 34.63 -0.15
CA ALA A 640 5.32 33.88 -1.30
C ALA A 640 6.70 33.28 -1.01
N LEU A 641 7.65 34.09 -0.54
CA LEU A 641 9.01 33.61 -0.23
C LEU A 641 9.04 32.63 0.95
N MET A 642 8.16 32.80 1.93
CA MET A 642 8.09 31.93 3.10
C MET A 642 7.69 30.49 2.75
N PHE A 643 6.87 30.28 1.71
CA PHE A 643 6.41 28.96 1.26
C PHE A 643 7.10 28.45 -0.01
N LEU A 644 7.48 29.34 -0.93
CA LEU A 644 7.89 28.96 -2.29
C LEU A 644 9.38 29.18 -2.56
N SER A 645 10.10 29.91 -1.71
CA SER A 645 11.52 30.19 -1.95
C SER A 645 12.38 28.95 -1.68
N GLY A 646 13.20 28.59 -2.65
CA GLY A 646 14.15 27.49 -2.60
C GLY A 646 15.60 27.95 -2.38
N SER A 647 16.52 26.99 -2.45
CA SER A 647 17.96 27.22 -2.49
C SER A 647 18.44 27.41 -3.94
N ALA A 648 19.69 27.79 -4.11
CA ALA A 648 20.39 27.75 -5.41
C ALA A 648 20.73 26.31 -5.86
N GLY A 649 20.18 25.29 -5.19
CA GLY A 649 20.41 23.87 -5.47
C GLY A 649 20.13 23.48 -6.91
N PHE A 650 19.13 24.09 -7.54
CA PHE A 650 18.82 23.85 -8.94
C PHE A 650 20.00 24.17 -9.88
N LEU A 651 20.81 25.20 -9.59
CA LEU A 651 22.01 25.52 -10.38
C LEU A 651 23.06 24.41 -10.24
N ALA A 652 23.27 23.93 -9.02
CA ALA A 652 24.17 22.81 -8.78
C ALA A 652 23.68 21.54 -9.49
N ASN A 653 22.39 21.23 -9.43
CA ASN A 653 21.80 20.08 -10.14
C ASN A 653 21.95 20.18 -11.66
N MET A 654 21.79 21.37 -12.22
CA MET A 654 22.02 21.63 -13.65
C MET A 654 23.49 21.45 -14.02
N LEU A 655 24.41 22.00 -13.23
CA LEU A 655 25.86 21.88 -13.45
C LEU A 655 26.34 20.43 -13.33
N LEU A 656 25.71 19.62 -12.48
CA LEU A 656 26.00 18.20 -12.30
C LEU A 656 25.24 17.29 -13.31
N SER A 657 24.57 17.87 -14.30
CA SER A 657 23.77 17.16 -15.32
C SER A 657 22.73 16.19 -14.75
N ARG A 658 22.16 16.50 -13.58
CA ARG A 658 21.14 15.67 -12.92
C ARG A 658 19.72 16.04 -13.37
N SER A 659 19.37 17.32 -13.28
CA SER A 659 18.04 17.84 -13.64
C SER A 659 18.03 19.37 -13.72
N THR A 660 17.00 19.94 -14.35
CA THR A 660 16.77 21.40 -14.43
C THR A 660 16.13 22.01 -13.18
N PHE A 661 15.40 21.21 -12.41
CA PHE A 661 14.73 21.60 -11.17
C PHE A 661 15.17 20.70 -10.00
N GLY A 662 15.02 21.16 -8.77
CA GLY A 662 15.29 20.38 -7.54
C GLY A 662 16.60 20.78 -6.84
N GLY A 663 17.18 19.84 -6.10
CA GLY A 663 18.42 20.07 -5.35
C GLY A 663 18.22 20.75 -3.99
N GLU A 664 17.04 20.57 -3.38
CA GLU A 664 16.65 21.24 -2.14
C GLU A 664 17.72 21.17 -1.06
N SER A 665 18.14 19.95 -0.73
CA SER A 665 19.09 19.66 0.34
C SER A 665 20.51 19.39 -0.15
N ILE A 666 20.86 19.83 -1.37
CA ILE A 666 22.25 19.77 -1.88
C ILE A 666 23.21 20.50 -0.92
N PHE A 667 22.75 21.61 -0.35
CA PHE A 667 23.47 22.38 0.66
C PHE A 667 23.04 22.03 2.10
N TRP A 668 22.59 20.79 2.32
CA TRP A 668 22.05 20.21 3.58
C TRP A 668 20.69 20.71 4.07
N ALA A 669 20.33 21.99 3.89
CA ALA A 669 19.09 22.49 4.49
C ALA A 669 17.86 22.26 3.60
N ASN A 670 16.80 21.70 4.19
CA ASN A 670 15.47 21.74 3.58
C ASN A 670 14.99 23.19 3.43
N GLN A 671 14.17 23.43 2.42
CA GLN A 671 13.72 24.76 2.01
C GLN A 671 12.24 24.97 2.37
N SER A 672 11.72 26.14 2.02
CA SER A 672 10.40 26.62 2.45
C SER A 672 9.25 25.66 2.14
N VAL A 673 9.29 24.96 1.02
CA VAL A 673 8.20 24.06 0.61
C VAL A 673 8.05 22.86 1.56
N SER A 674 9.15 22.43 2.18
CA SER A 674 9.22 21.29 3.09
C SER A 674 8.88 21.63 4.54
N ILE A 675 8.32 22.83 4.80
CA ILE A 675 7.96 23.30 6.15
C ILE A 675 7.06 22.32 6.90
N LEU A 676 6.21 21.56 6.20
CA LEU A 676 5.25 20.62 6.77
C LEU A 676 5.79 19.21 6.99
N LEU A 677 6.97 18.87 6.45
CA LEU A 677 7.59 17.54 6.65
C LEU A 677 8.01 17.30 8.11
N ASN A 678 8.23 18.38 8.87
CA ASN A 678 8.45 18.32 10.32
C ASN A 678 7.34 19.11 11.03
N PRO A 679 6.19 18.49 11.35
CA PRO A 679 5.09 19.17 12.03
C PRO A 679 5.46 19.82 13.37
N PRO A 680 6.33 19.23 14.22
CA PRO A 680 6.83 19.91 15.42
C PRO A 680 7.52 21.25 15.11
N PHE A 681 8.34 21.30 14.04
CA PHE A 681 8.95 22.54 13.56
C PHE A 681 7.90 23.55 13.12
N ALA A 682 6.94 23.16 12.27
CA ALA A 682 5.88 24.05 11.80
C ALA A 682 5.02 24.62 12.95
N LEU A 683 4.67 23.79 13.94
CA LEU A 683 3.94 24.21 15.13
C LEU A 683 4.78 25.17 16.00
N SER A 684 6.09 24.94 16.10
CA SER A 684 6.99 25.84 16.84
C SER A 684 7.12 27.22 16.19
N LEU A 685 7.06 27.32 14.86
CA LEU A 685 7.02 28.59 14.14
C LEU A 685 5.74 29.37 14.47
N LEU A 686 4.59 28.68 14.52
CA LEU A 686 3.32 29.28 14.93
C LEU A 686 3.42 29.81 16.38
N GLY A 687 3.98 29.03 17.30
CA GLY A 687 4.24 29.44 18.67
C GLY A 687 5.13 30.68 18.77
N LEU A 688 6.24 30.71 18.01
CA LEU A 688 7.13 31.87 17.92
C LEU A 688 6.43 33.11 17.36
N ILE A 689 5.65 32.98 16.27
CA ILE A 689 4.90 34.12 15.70
C ILE A 689 3.91 34.68 16.72
N LEU A 690 3.16 33.81 17.42
CA LEU A 690 2.23 34.24 18.46
C LEU A 690 2.97 34.99 19.58
N PHE A 691 4.07 34.42 20.08
CA PHE A 691 4.93 35.08 21.07
C PHE A 691 5.35 36.49 20.62
N LEU A 692 5.79 36.63 19.38
CA LEU A 692 6.25 37.91 18.81
C LEU A 692 5.12 38.92 18.65
N ILE A 693 3.93 38.49 18.22
CA ILE A 693 2.74 39.36 18.11
C ILE A 693 2.38 39.94 19.49
N PHE A 694 2.37 39.10 20.53
CA PHE A 694 2.05 39.55 21.89
C PHE A 694 3.14 40.46 22.45
N LEU A 695 4.41 40.14 22.21
CA LEU A 695 5.53 40.99 22.63
C LEU A 695 5.49 42.37 21.97
N GLU A 696 5.19 42.43 20.68
CA GLU A 696 5.17 43.67 19.91
C GLU A 696 4.02 44.59 20.29
N LYS A 697 2.88 44.05 20.72
CA LYS A 697 1.74 44.84 21.20
C LYS A 697 2.00 45.55 22.53
N HIS A 698 2.96 45.07 23.33
CA HIS A 698 3.25 45.61 24.67
C HIS A 698 4.76 45.92 24.85
N PRO A 699 5.34 46.83 24.04
CA PRO A 699 6.79 46.97 23.93
C PRO A 699 7.47 47.66 25.12
N HIS A 700 6.74 48.48 25.91
CA HIS A 700 7.34 49.34 26.95
C HIS A 700 7.15 48.84 28.39
N ARG A 701 6.04 48.15 28.71
CA ARG A 701 5.81 47.59 30.06
C ARG A 701 4.89 46.37 29.99
N LEU A 702 5.42 45.19 30.33
CA LEU A 702 4.64 43.96 30.42
C LEU A 702 3.88 43.92 31.76
N SER A 703 2.56 43.72 31.71
CA SER A 703 1.78 43.45 32.93
C SER A 703 2.13 42.06 33.48
N LYS A 704 1.72 41.74 34.72
CA LYS A 704 1.90 40.39 35.29
C LYS A 704 1.20 39.32 34.43
N ARG A 705 0.04 39.64 33.85
CA ARG A 705 -0.72 38.75 32.96
C ARG A 705 0.02 38.52 31.64
N ASP A 706 0.54 39.58 31.03
CA ASP A 706 1.31 39.47 29.78
C ASP A 706 2.60 38.68 29.97
N LEU A 707 3.27 38.90 31.10
CA LEU A 707 4.47 38.15 31.46
C LEU A 707 4.17 36.67 31.64
N LEU A 708 3.07 36.31 32.33
CA LEU A 708 2.65 34.93 32.49
C LEU A 708 2.33 34.28 31.14
N LEU A 709 1.55 34.96 30.30
CA LEU A 709 1.18 34.47 28.97
C LEU A 709 2.41 34.24 28.09
N LEU A 710 3.32 35.22 28.00
CA LEU A 710 4.56 35.08 27.24
C LEU A 710 5.47 33.99 27.81
N SER A 711 5.46 33.80 29.13
CA SER A 711 6.23 32.72 29.79
C SER A 711 5.70 31.34 29.43
N LEU A 712 4.37 31.16 29.40
CA LEU A 712 3.75 29.91 28.96
C LEU A 712 3.96 29.65 27.46
N LEU A 713 3.74 30.66 26.62
CA LEU A 713 3.94 30.57 25.16
C LEU A 713 5.41 30.28 24.79
N GLY A 714 6.36 30.93 25.46
CA GLY A 714 7.78 30.68 25.24
C GLY A 714 8.23 29.35 25.86
N GLY A 715 7.75 29.03 27.06
CA GLY A 715 8.14 27.84 27.80
C GLY A 715 7.69 26.54 27.13
N VAL A 716 6.46 26.50 26.59
CA VAL A 716 5.92 25.29 25.94
C VAL A 716 6.71 24.90 24.67
N LEU A 717 7.44 25.84 24.06
CA LEU A 717 8.29 25.56 22.90
C LEU A 717 9.33 24.47 23.20
N VAL A 718 9.74 24.29 24.46
CA VAL A 718 10.69 23.24 24.83
C VAL A 718 10.15 21.83 24.55
N GLN A 719 8.82 21.64 24.66
CA GLN A 719 8.13 20.37 24.38
C GLN A 719 7.58 20.28 22.95
N ILE A 720 7.45 21.40 22.24
CA ILE A 720 7.07 21.39 20.83
C ILE A 720 8.30 21.16 19.95
N LYS A 721 9.34 21.98 20.11
CA LYS A 721 10.62 21.83 19.41
C LYS A 721 11.69 22.61 20.17
N ILE A 722 12.61 21.87 20.81
CA ILE A 722 13.64 22.46 21.68
C ILE A 722 14.50 23.52 20.96
N TYR A 723 14.69 23.42 19.64
CA TYR A 723 15.46 24.40 18.86
C TYR A 723 14.82 25.79 18.86
N ALA A 724 13.49 25.89 18.74
CA ALA A 724 12.78 27.16 18.86
C ALA A 724 12.98 27.79 20.25
N PHE A 725 12.92 26.98 21.30
CA PHE A 725 13.14 27.43 22.68
C PHE A 725 14.56 27.96 22.87
N LEU A 726 15.58 27.22 22.44
CA LEU A 726 16.99 27.62 22.55
C LEU A 726 17.29 28.92 21.79
N LEU A 727 16.76 29.06 20.56
CA LEU A 727 16.90 30.28 19.78
C LEU A 727 16.22 31.49 20.46
N LEU A 728 15.04 31.28 21.04
CA LEU A 728 14.31 32.34 21.75
C LEU A 728 15.04 32.79 23.03
N ILE A 729 15.49 31.84 23.86
CA ILE A 729 16.27 32.12 25.07
C ILE A 729 17.59 32.83 24.72
N GLY A 730 18.32 32.35 23.71
CA GLY A 730 19.54 32.99 23.22
C GLY A 730 19.29 34.42 22.73
N ALA A 731 18.20 34.64 22.00
CA ALA A 731 17.80 35.97 21.55
C ALA A 731 17.45 36.90 22.71
N LEU A 732 16.71 36.43 23.72
CA LEU A 732 16.38 37.22 24.91
C LEU A 732 17.60 37.56 25.75
N LEU A 733 18.56 36.64 25.86
CA LEU A 733 19.84 36.85 26.55
C LEU A 733 20.65 37.95 25.86
N LEU A 734 20.88 37.83 24.55
CA LEU A 734 21.65 38.81 23.77
C LEU A 734 20.96 40.18 23.69
N ARG A 735 19.62 40.21 23.81
CA ARG A 735 18.85 41.46 23.93
C ARG A 735 18.65 41.94 25.37
N ARG A 736 19.31 41.31 26.34
CA ARG A 736 19.31 41.67 27.78
C ARG A 736 17.90 41.74 28.39
N LYS A 737 16.97 40.89 27.93
CA LYS A 737 15.60 40.79 28.44
C LYS A 737 15.49 39.78 29.58
N PHE A 738 16.31 39.96 30.63
CA PHE A 738 16.51 38.98 31.71
C PHE A 738 15.24 38.55 32.44
N LYS A 739 14.32 39.47 32.73
CA LYS A 739 13.06 39.11 33.40
C LYS A 739 12.23 38.11 32.59
N LEU A 740 12.11 38.35 31.29
CA LEU A 740 11.36 37.48 30.38
C LEU A 740 12.11 36.16 30.14
N LEU A 741 13.43 36.23 29.99
CA LEU A 741 14.33 35.08 29.92
C LEU A 741 14.14 34.12 31.10
N ILE A 742 14.19 34.63 32.34
CA ILE A 742 14.06 33.83 33.56
C ILE A 742 12.67 33.19 33.63
N CYS A 743 11.59 33.96 33.44
CA CYS A 743 10.23 33.41 33.55
C CYS A 743 9.94 32.35 32.48
N ILE A 744 10.40 32.56 31.22
CA ILE A 744 10.29 31.55 30.17
C ILE A 744 11.14 30.32 30.49
N SER A 745 12.36 30.51 31.03
CA SER A 745 13.23 29.40 31.41
C SER A 745 12.63 28.55 32.52
N LEU A 746 11.99 29.17 33.52
CA LEU A 746 11.28 28.46 34.59
C LEU A 746 10.05 27.70 34.07
N ALA A 747 9.26 28.32 33.19
CA ALA A 747 8.13 27.64 32.55
C ALA A 747 8.61 26.48 31.65
N GLY A 748 9.69 26.67 30.90
CA GLY A 748 10.32 25.62 30.10
C GLY A 748 10.86 24.49 30.97
N ALA A 749 11.52 24.80 32.09
CA ALA A 749 11.97 23.81 33.06
C ALA A 749 10.78 22.98 33.56
N PHE A 750 9.67 23.61 33.93
CA PHE A 750 8.45 22.90 34.34
C PHE A 750 7.93 21.96 33.25
N PHE A 751 7.85 22.41 31.99
CA PHE A 751 7.37 21.58 30.88
C PHE A 751 8.32 20.45 30.51
N ILE A 752 9.64 20.60 30.67
CA ILE A 752 10.60 19.56 30.30
C ILE A 752 10.74 18.46 31.36
N LEU A 753 10.38 18.72 32.63
CA LEU A 753 10.50 17.78 33.76
C LEU A 753 10.05 16.34 33.42
N PRO A 754 8.88 16.10 32.78
CA PRO A 754 8.43 14.73 32.49
C PRO A 754 9.36 13.96 31.55
N SER A 755 10.02 14.63 30.60
CA SER A 755 10.89 13.99 29.60
C SER A 755 12.39 14.04 29.91
N LEU A 756 12.81 14.62 31.04
CA LEU A 756 14.22 14.62 31.47
C LEU A 756 14.70 13.20 31.81
N GLY A 757 15.81 12.78 31.19
CA GLY A 757 16.51 11.53 31.51
C GLY A 757 17.23 11.56 32.86
N THR A 758 17.43 10.39 33.47
CA THR A 758 18.00 10.22 34.82
C THR A 758 19.52 10.03 34.85
N LYS A 759 20.15 9.74 33.71
CA LYS A 759 21.61 9.66 33.57
C LYS A 759 22.12 10.90 32.84
N SER A 760 23.28 11.40 33.24
CA SER A 760 24.03 12.44 32.53
C SER A 760 24.30 11.96 31.10
N ALA A 761 23.38 12.26 30.19
CA ALA A 761 23.57 12.02 28.78
C ALA A 761 24.78 12.86 28.35
N SER A 762 25.71 12.24 27.61
CA SER A 762 26.78 12.97 26.95
C SER A 762 26.22 14.21 26.25
N THR A 763 26.94 15.33 26.28
CA THR A 763 26.50 16.57 25.66
C THR A 763 25.99 16.30 24.23
N PRO A 764 24.71 16.62 23.91
CA PRO A 764 24.10 16.20 22.65
C PRO A 764 24.74 16.89 21.44
N PHE A 765 25.30 18.08 21.65
CA PHE A 765 26.05 18.83 20.66
C PHE A 765 27.56 18.62 20.84
N VAL A 766 28.24 18.44 19.72
CA VAL A 766 29.69 18.37 19.59
C VAL A 766 30.15 19.63 18.88
N PHE A 767 31.19 20.29 19.41
CA PHE A 767 31.84 21.39 18.70
C PHE A 767 32.62 20.81 17.51
N ASN A 768 32.11 21.04 16.30
CA ASN A 768 32.64 20.50 15.06
C ASN A 768 32.55 21.58 13.96
N PRO A 769 33.43 22.58 14.01
CA PRO A 769 33.31 23.76 13.17
C PRO A 769 33.44 23.40 11.69
N ILE A 770 32.59 24.02 10.87
CA ILE A 770 32.60 23.94 9.40
C ILE A 770 32.26 22.51 8.89
N TRP A 771 31.71 21.64 9.73
CA TRP A 771 31.34 20.28 9.33
C TRP A 771 30.35 20.22 8.17
N PHE A 772 29.26 21.00 8.18
CA PHE A 772 28.28 21.02 7.08
C PHE A 772 28.87 21.56 5.77
N PRO A 773 29.55 22.73 5.75
CA PRO A 773 30.23 23.19 4.55
C PRO A 773 31.25 22.18 3.99
N ARG A 774 31.98 21.46 4.86
CA ARG A 774 32.94 20.43 4.45
C ARG A 774 32.24 19.20 3.85
N SER A 775 31.36 18.58 4.63
CA SER A 775 30.67 17.33 4.27
C SER A 775 29.81 17.45 3.01
N MET A 776 29.33 18.65 2.70
CA MET A 776 28.62 18.96 1.45
C MET A 776 29.43 18.63 0.19
N PHE A 777 30.75 18.84 0.21
CA PHE A 777 31.62 18.50 -0.91
C PHE A 777 32.09 17.04 -0.87
N GLU A 778 32.07 16.40 0.31
CA GLU A 778 32.47 15.00 0.47
C GLU A 778 31.36 14.02 0.08
N SER A 779 30.10 14.38 0.30
CA SER A 779 28.95 13.48 0.16
C SER A 779 28.41 13.43 -1.27
N PHE A 780 28.22 12.23 -1.83
CA PHE A 780 27.81 12.03 -3.23
C PHE A 780 26.39 12.54 -3.56
N ASP A 781 25.50 12.49 -2.56
CA ASP A 781 24.10 12.91 -2.61
C ASP A 781 23.92 14.42 -2.38
N ARG A 782 25.01 15.14 -2.08
CA ARG A 782 25.04 16.59 -1.87
C ARG A 782 25.62 17.29 -3.11
N LEU A 783 26.46 18.30 -2.90
CA LEU A 783 27.13 19.01 -3.99
C LEU A 783 28.24 18.18 -4.63
N TYR A 784 28.89 17.29 -3.85
CA TYR A 784 29.90 16.33 -4.27
C TYR A 784 31.01 16.89 -5.18
N TRP A 785 32.07 17.39 -4.55
CA TRP A 785 33.28 17.84 -5.24
C TRP A 785 34.51 17.11 -4.68
N PRO A 786 34.74 15.85 -5.08
CA PRO A 786 35.75 14.98 -4.47
C PRO A 786 37.18 15.52 -4.63
N ILE A 787 37.46 16.27 -5.70
CA ILE A 787 38.77 16.92 -5.91
C ILE A 787 39.01 17.98 -4.83
N LEU A 788 38.02 18.83 -4.55
CA LEU A 788 38.12 19.87 -3.53
C LEU A 788 38.20 19.25 -2.13
N ALA A 789 37.43 18.19 -1.86
CA ALA A 789 37.50 17.44 -0.61
C ALA A 789 38.89 16.83 -0.36
N ARG A 790 39.50 16.20 -1.39
CA ARG A 790 40.88 15.67 -1.29
C ARG A 790 41.92 16.76 -1.11
N ALA A 791 41.78 17.89 -1.82
CA ALA A 791 42.67 19.04 -1.65
C ALA A 791 42.61 19.58 -0.22
N TRP A 792 41.40 19.71 0.34
CA TRP A 792 41.19 20.09 1.73
C TRP A 792 41.90 19.14 2.70
N GLN A 793 41.65 17.82 2.59
CA GLN A 793 42.30 16.80 3.44
C GLN A 793 43.83 16.87 3.33
N THR A 794 44.35 17.13 2.13
CA THR A 794 45.79 17.29 1.89
C THR A 794 46.34 18.55 2.58
N TYR A 795 45.65 19.68 2.52
CA TYR A 795 46.07 20.91 3.21
C TYR A 795 46.02 20.77 4.73
N GLU A 796 45.02 20.07 5.25
CA GLU A 796 44.86 19.75 6.66
C GLU A 796 46.00 18.83 7.15
N ASN A 797 46.26 17.72 6.45
CA ASN A 797 47.30 16.76 6.84
C ASN A 797 48.73 17.32 6.72
N ASN A 798 48.98 18.20 5.76
CA ASN A 798 50.31 18.81 5.55
C ASN A 798 50.49 20.17 6.27
N GLY A 799 49.51 20.61 7.07
CA GLY A 799 49.60 21.87 7.83
C GLY A 799 49.67 23.14 6.97
N VAL A 800 49.14 23.14 5.74
CA VAL A 800 49.18 24.29 4.83
C VAL A 800 48.07 25.28 5.18
N LEU A 801 48.31 26.08 6.22
CA LEU A 801 47.30 26.94 6.84
C LEU A 801 46.64 27.95 5.89
N SER A 802 47.41 28.58 4.99
CA SER A 802 46.88 29.60 4.07
C SER A 802 45.84 29.02 3.10
N LYS A 803 46.13 27.85 2.52
CA LYS A 803 45.20 27.14 1.63
C LYS A 803 44.01 26.58 2.40
N LEU A 804 44.24 26.10 3.64
CA LEU A 804 43.17 25.62 4.50
C LEU A 804 42.17 26.73 4.86
N ILE A 805 42.65 27.94 5.20
CA ILE A 805 41.79 29.11 5.45
C ILE A 805 40.97 29.46 4.18
N LEU A 806 41.63 29.50 3.02
CA LEU A 806 40.96 29.85 1.76
C LEU A 806 39.85 28.85 1.41
N VAL A 807 40.12 27.55 1.54
CA VAL A 807 39.13 26.49 1.26
C VAL A 807 37.96 26.53 2.26
N ASN A 808 38.24 26.76 3.55
CA ASN A 808 37.19 26.92 4.57
C ASN A 808 36.29 28.13 4.28
N LEU A 809 36.87 29.28 3.95
CA LEU A 809 36.11 30.48 3.59
C LEU A 809 35.26 30.24 2.34
N PHE A 810 35.84 29.63 1.31
CA PHE A 810 35.12 29.25 0.10
C PHE A 810 33.94 28.32 0.41
N ALA A 811 34.16 27.30 1.25
CA ALA A 811 33.11 26.37 1.63
C ALA A 811 31.95 27.04 2.36
N VAL A 812 32.23 27.93 3.31
CA VAL A 812 31.20 28.71 4.03
C VAL A 812 30.43 29.63 3.08
N VAL A 813 31.13 30.28 2.15
CA VAL A 813 30.50 31.13 1.13
C VAL A 813 29.55 30.31 0.25
N VAL A 814 30.01 29.17 -0.29
CA VAL A 814 29.18 28.29 -1.12
C VAL A 814 27.98 27.76 -0.34
N PHE A 815 28.19 27.33 0.91
CA PHE A 815 27.13 26.83 1.78
C PHE A 815 26.03 27.87 2.02
N TYR A 816 26.39 29.12 2.34
CA TYR A 816 25.40 30.17 2.55
C TYR A 816 24.81 30.71 1.26
N ALA A 817 25.62 30.94 0.23
CA ALA A 817 25.10 31.40 -1.06
C ALA A 817 24.11 30.38 -1.65
N GLY A 818 24.44 29.09 -1.53
CA GLY A 818 23.59 27.98 -1.91
C GLY A 818 22.27 27.95 -1.15
N ASN A 819 22.31 27.90 0.17
CA ASN A 819 21.09 27.79 0.99
C ASN A 819 20.23 29.06 0.99
N LEU A 820 20.85 30.24 1.03
CA LEU A 820 20.14 31.50 1.19
C LEU A 820 19.62 32.03 -0.16
N TRP A 821 20.39 31.90 -1.24
CA TRP A 821 20.00 32.40 -2.56
C TRP A 821 19.47 33.84 -2.49
N ILE A 822 18.24 34.10 -2.95
CA ILE A 822 17.60 35.42 -2.86
C ILE A 822 17.43 35.95 -1.42
N ARG A 823 17.49 35.07 -0.42
CA ARG A 823 17.47 35.43 1.01
C ARG A 823 18.76 36.13 1.48
N LEU A 824 19.83 36.13 0.68
CA LEU A 824 21.02 36.97 0.94
C LEU A 824 20.67 38.45 1.02
N ILE A 825 19.68 38.91 0.24
CA ILE A 825 19.16 40.28 0.30
C ILE A 825 18.60 40.58 1.70
N GLY A 826 17.80 39.65 2.25
CA GLY A 826 17.26 39.75 3.60
C GLY A 826 18.34 39.68 4.67
N LEU A 827 19.39 38.86 4.47
CA LEU A 827 20.52 38.77 5.40
C LEU A 827 21.27 40.10 5.46
N ALA A 828 21.51 40.75 4.33
CA ALA A 828 22.11 42.08 4.29
C ALA A 828 21.26 43.10 5.08
N LYS A 829 19.93 43.09 4.93
CA LYS A 829 19.03 43.93 5.74
C LYS A 829 19.13 43.61 7.24
N VAL A 830 19.21 42.34 7.61
CA VAL A 830 19.34 41.91 9.02
C VAL A 830 20.64 42.41 9.64
N ILE A 831 21.75 42.41 8.89
CA ILE A 831 23.08 42.81 9.38
C ILE A 831 23.20 44.34 9.40
N PHE A 832 22.93 45.00 8.28
CA PHE A 832 23.24 46.42 8.08
C PHE A 832 22.06 47.37 8.35
N GLY A 833 20.84 46.83 8.45
CA GLY A 833 19.65 47.62 8.71
C GLY A 833 19.66 48.29 10.09
N LYS A 834 18.96 49.42 10.18
CA LYS A 834 18.73 50.20 11.41
C LYS A 834 17.22 50.28 11.68
N ASP A 835 16.84 50.73 12.87
CA ASP A 835 15.45 51.05 13.25
C ASP A 835 14.46 49.87 13.27
N PHE A 836 14.86 48.79 13.94
CA PHE A 836 14.00 47.63 14.15
C PHE A 836 13.22 47.72 15.47
N SER A 837 11.98 47.23 15.44
CA SER A 837 11.18 47.09 16.65
C SER A 837 11.71 46.00 17.60
N LEU A 838 11.11 45.86 18.79
CA LEU A 838 11.58 44.89 19.77
C LEU A 838 11.50 43.45 19.23
N SER A 839 10.36 43.05 18.67
CA SER A 839 10.18 41.71 18.11
C SER A 839 11.05 41.47 16.87
N GLN A 840 11.26 42.48 16.03
CA GLN A 840 12.19 42.39 14.90
C GLN A 840 13.63 42.16 15.36
N ASN A 841 14.08 42.85 16.41
CA ASN A 841 15.41 42.64 16.96
C ASN A 841 15.59 41.25 17.57
N ILE A 842 14.55 40.69 18.20
CA ILE A 842 14.59 39.28 18.67
C ILE A 842 14.76 38.34 17.48
N ILE A 843 13.98 38.51 16.41
CA ILE A 843 14.11 37.69 15.21
C ILE A 843 15.48 37.83 14.54
N ARG A 844 16.07 39.03 14.48
CA ARG A 844 17.43 39.21 13.94
C ARG A 844 18.43 38.31 14.65
N ILE A 845 18.35 38.23 15.98
CA ILE A 845 19.22 37.33 16.75
C ILE A 845 18.88 35.86 16.49
N ILE A 846 17.60 35.49 16.38
CA ILE A 846 17.18 34.14 16.00
C ILE A 846 17.78 33.75 14.64
N ILE A 847 17.75 34.64 13.64
CA ILE A 847 18.33 34.41 12.32
C ILE A 847 19.84 34.17 12.44
N LEU A 848 20.57 35.05 13.14
CA LEU A 848 22.01 34.95 13.28
C LEU A 848 22.45 33.71 14.06
N LEU A 849 21.74 33.35 15.13
CA LEU A 849 21.97 32.11 15.88
C LEU A 849 21.64 30.88 15.04
N GLY A 850 20.52 30.90 14.31
CA GLY A 850 20.11 29.78 13.46
C GLY A 850 21.06 29.51 12.29
N LEU A 851 21.78 30.54 11.80
CA LEU A 851 22.84 30.38 10.80
C LEU A 851 24.17 29.94 11.44
N SER A 852 24.55 30.50 12.58
CA SER A 852 25.85 30.24 13.21
C SER A 852 25.93 28.91 13.98
N ILE A 853 24.86 28.45 14.63
CA ILE A 853 24.87 27.20 15.39
C ILE A 853 25.25 25.99 14.50
N PRO A 854 24.62 25.78 13.33
CA PRO A 854 25.04 24.70 12.43
C PRO A 854 26.48 24.82 11.92
N LEU A 855 27.06 26.02 11.85
CA LEU A 855 28.47 26.16 11.46
C LEU A 855 29.44 25.69 12.54
N LEU A 856 29.04 25.70 13.81
CA LEU A 856 29.93 25.45 14.94
C LEU A 856 29.70 24.09 15.58
N PHE A 857 28.47 23.59 15.51
CA PHE A 857 28.04 22.40 16.23
C PHE A 857 27.36 21.40 15.31
N THR A 858 27.53 20.12 15.64
CA THR A 858 26.74 19.02 15.11
C THR A 858 26.23 18.15 16.24
N GLN A 859 25.18 17.36 15.99
CA GLN A 859 24.76 16.33 16.92
C GLN A 859 25.52 15.03 16.66
N LYS A 860 25.90 14.34 17.74
CA LYS A 860 26.76 13.16 17.69
C LYS A 860 26.16 12.00 16.88
N VAL A 861 24.84 11.79 16.98
CA VAL A 861 24.15 10.66 16.36
C VAL A 861 23.72 11.00 14.93
N ASN A 862 22.96 12.09 14.77
CA ASN A 862 22.47 12.51 13.47
C ASN A 862 22.73 14.01 13.28
N PRO A 863 23.77 14.39 12.51
CA PRO A 863 24.06 15.79 12.22
C PRO A 863 22.87 16.54 11.63
N TRP A 864 21.99 15.88 10.85
CA TRP A 864 20.81 16.48 10.22
C TRP A 864 19.92 17.26 11.21
N ASN A 865 19.83 16.80 12.44
CA ASN A 865 19.07 17.47 13.48
C ASN A 865 19.57 18.90 13.78
N THR A 866 20.88 19.15 13.64
CA THR A 866 21.44 20.49 13.90
C THR A 866 21.19 21.44 12.73
N ILE A 867 21.07 20.95 11.48
CA ILE A 867 20.77 21.85 10.35
C ILE A 867 19.38 22.49 10.50
N GLN A 868 18.47 21.89 11.29
CA GLN A 868 17.13 22.40 11.51
C GLN A 868 17.09 23.77 12.20
N PHE A 869 18.16 24.19 12.90
CA PHE A 869 18.29 25.57 13.40
C PHE A 869 18.24 26.59 12.25
N MET A 870 18.81 26.26 11.09
CA MET A 870 18.82 27.10 9.90
C MET A 870 17.42 27.32 9.33
N TYR A 871 16.49 26.39 9.55
CA TYR A 871 15.13 26.48 8.98
C TYR A 871 14.36 27.67 9.55
N TYR A 872 14.56 28.02 10.82
CA TYR A 872 14.02 29.23 11.42
C TYR A 872 14.59 30.49 10.76
N SER A 873 15.89 30.49 10.43
CA SER A 873 16.54 31.59 9.72
C SER A 873 15.97 31.74 8.31
N LEU A 874 15.82 30.65 7.55
CA LEU A 874 15.26 30.66 6.19
C LEU A 874 13.83 31.20 6.17
N PHE A 875 13.01 30.80 7.15
CA PHE A 875 11.64 31.26 7.32
C PHE A 875 11.58 32.77 7.57
N PHE A 876 12.30 33.29 8.57
CA PHE A 876 12.23 34.71 8.92
C PHE A 876 12.98 35.61 7.92
N LEU A 877 14.03 35.11 7.26
CA LEU A 877 14.73 35.85 6.21
C LEU A 877 13.81 36.17 5.02
N ALA A 878 12.79 35.35 4.75
CA ALA A 878 11.77 35.66 3.75
C ALA A 878 11.12 37.03 3.98
N PHE A 879 10.89 37.40 5.25
CA PHE A 879 10.27 38.68 5.61
C PHE A 879 11.22 39.85 5.35
N PHE A 880 12.48 39.74 5.78
CA PHE A 880 13.47 40.80 5.58
C PHE A 880 13.87 40.96 4.11
N THR A 881 13.92 39.87 3.34
CA THR A 881 14.09 39.93 1.88
C THR A 881 12.96 40.70 1.23
N ALA A 882 11.70 40.35 1.56
CA ALA A 882 10.55 41.05 1.03
C ALA A 882 10.52 42.52 1.44
N LYS A 883 10.94 42.85 2.67
CA LYS A 883 11.05 44.23 3.15
C LYS A 883 12.07 45.03 2.35
N GLN A 884 13.28 44.49 2.16
CA GLN A 884 14.34 45.18 1.44
C GLN A 884 13.98 45.39 -0.04
N ILE A 885 13.38 44.39 -0.69
CA ILE A 885 12.87 44.53 -2.07
C ILE A 885 11.75 45.57 -2.11
N GLY A 886 10.82 45.54 -1.15
CA GLY A 886 9.74 46.52 -1.02
C GLY A 886 10.24 47.96 -0.88
N GLU A 887 11.31 48.17 -0.11
CA GLU A 887 11.96 49.48 0.02
C GLU A 887 12.61 49.93 -1.30
N TRP A 888 13.28 49.02 -2.03
CA TRP A 888 13.86 49.34 -3.34
C TRP A 888 12.81 49.75 -4.38
N VAL A 889 11.61 49.16 -4.30
CA VAL A 889 10.54 49.42 -5.28
C VAL A 889 9.47 50.36 -4.77
N ALA A 890 9.62 50.92 -3.57
CA ALA A 890 8.72 51.92 -3.01
C ALA A 890 8.47 53.13 -3.95
N PRO A 891 9.44 53.60 -4.76
CA PRO A 891 9.20 54.67 -5.74
C PRO A 891 8.29 54.25 -6.91
N VAL A 892 8.16 52.95 -7.19
CA VAL A 892 7.41 52.43 -8.35
C VAL A 892 5.91 52.45 -8.07
N LYS A 893 5.18 53.37 -8.72
CA LYS A 893 3.72 53.49 -8.57
C LYS A 893 2.91 52.61 -9.54
N ASN A 894 3.54 52.12 -10.61
CA ASN A 894 2.87 51.31 -11.64
C ASN A 894 2.61 49.88 -11.13
N ARG A 895 1.34 49.53 -10.96
CA ARG A 895 0.90 48.22 -10.45
C ARG A 895 1.28 47.05 -11.36
N PHE A 896 1.34 47.28 -12.68
CA PHE A 896 1.76 46.25 -13.63
C PHE A 896 3.25 45.93 -13.44
N LEU A 897 4.12 46.94 -13.36
CA LEU A 897 5.55 46.74 -13.12
C LEU A 897 5.81 46.04 -11.78
N LEU A 898 5.08 46.41 -10.73
CA LEU A 898 5.16 45.71 -9.44
C LEU A 898 4.73 44.24 -9.53
N ALA A 899 3.69 43.93 -10.33
CA ALA A 899 3.26 42.55 -10.56
C ALA A 899 4.29 41.74 -11.37
N VAL A 900 4.87 42.33 -12.43
CA VAL A 900 5.95 41.70 -13.22
C VAL A 900 7.16 41.41 -12.33
N LEU A 901 7.59 42.38 -11.52
CA LEU A 901 8.69 42.19 -10.58
C LEU A 901 8.38 41.09 -9.56
N PHE A 902 7.18 41.09 -9.01
CA PHE A 902 6.73 40.03 -8.10
C PHE A 902 6.88 38.64 -8.74
N ILE A 903 6.37 38.48 -9.96
CA ILE A 903 6.43 37.23 -10.71
C ILE A 903 7.90 36.82 -10.95
N LEU A 904 8.75 37.76 -11.37
CA LEU A 904 10.16 37.50 -11.64
C LEU A 904 10.91 37.05 -10.37
N VAL A 905 10.68 37.74 -9.24
CA VAL A 905 11.29 37.38 -7.95
C VAL A 905 10.84 35.99 -7.52
N VAL A 906 9.54 35.69 -7.62
CA VAL A 906 9.01 34.36 -7.26
C VAL A 906 9.59 33.28 -8.19
N ALA A 907 9.61 33.52 -9.50
CA ALA A 907 10.12 32.58 -10.49
C ALA A 907 11.62 32.26 -10.33
N ILE A 908 12.44 33.24 -9.94
CA ILE A 908 13.86 33.02 -9.64
C ILE A 908 14.06 32.28 -8.32
N SER A 909 13.11 32.43 -7.38
CA SER A 909 13.19 31.80 -6.06
C SER A 909 12.67 30.36 -6.04
N SER A 910 11.74 29.97 -6.93
CA SER A 910 11.01 28.70 -6.86
C SER A 910 11.55 27.47 -7.63
N PRO A 911 12.62 27.48 -8.45
CA PRO A 911 13.00 26.29 -9.24
C PRO A 911 13.23 25.03 -8.39
N THR A 912 13.91 25.19 -7.26
CA THR A 912 14.15 24.09 -6.31
C THR A 912 12.84 23.57 -5.69
N THR A 913 11.91 24.47 -5.35
CA THR A 913 10.58 24.13 -4.86
C THR A 913 9.77 23.32 -5.88
N ILE A 914 9.82 23.69 -7.16
CA ILE A 914 9.15 22.95 -8.24
C ILE A 914 9.68 21.52 -8.32
N GLY A 915 11.01 21.36 -8.25
CA GLY A 915 11.64 20.04 -8.24
C GLY A 915 11.23 19.20 -7.04
N THR A 916 11.29 19.75 -5.82
CA THR A 916 10.82 19.03 -4.62
C THR A 916 9.37 18.59 -4.76
N LEU A 917 8.47 19.47 -5.23
CA LEU A 917 7.05 19.11 -5.37
C LEU A 917 6.82 17.99 -6.38
N ALA A 918 7.62 17.91 -7.45
CA ALA A 918 7.53 16.84 -8.44
C ALA A 918 7.76 15.46 -7.80
N ASP A 919 8.65 15.35 -6.82
CA ASP A 919 8.94 14.10 -6.09
C ASP A 919 7.73 13.58 -5.28
N TYR A 920 6.74 14.44 -4.99
CA TYR A 920 5.51 14.08 -4.27
C TYR A 920 4.29 13.87 -5.18
N ILE A 921 4.41 14.10 -6.49
CA ILE A 921 3.31 13.96 -7.48
C ILE A 921 3.49 12.70 -8.35
N THR A 922 4.47 11.86 -8.04
CA THR A 922 4.73 10.56 -8.70
C THR A 922 3.56 9.59 -8.58
N SER A 923 3.46 8.63 -9.51
CA SER A 923 2.48 7.53 -9.47
C SER A 923 2.72 6.58 -8.29
N GLN A 924 3.96 6.50 -7.82
CA GLN A 924 4.44 5.60 -6.78
C GLN A 924 5.08 6.38 -5.63
N SER A 925 4.84 5.95 -4.41
CA SER A 925 5.50 6.49 -3.22
C SER A 925 6.91 5.90 -3.04
N ALA A 926 7.71 6.45 -2.12
CA ALA A 926 9.03 5.89 -1.80
C ALA A 926 8.92 4.61 -0.96
N SER A 927 7.91 4.53 -0.09
CA SER A 927 7.69 3.40 0.80
C SER A 927 6.21 3.12 1.02
N ARG A 928 5.88 1.89 1.40
CA ARG A 928 4.49 1.44 1.58
C ARG A 928 4.32 0.42 2.71
N VAL A 929 3.06 0.21 3.08
CA VAL A 929 2.57 -1.00 3.75
C VAL A 929 1.60 -1.67 2.79
N SER A 930 1.81 -2.95 2.48
CA SER A 930 1.00 -3.67 1.48
C SER A 930 -0.45 -3.85 1.93
N LEU A 931 -1.37 -4.15 0.99
CA LEU A 931 -2.77 -4.42 1.37
C LEU A 931 -2.87 -5.63 2.29
N THR A 932 -2.08 -6.68 2.02
CA THR A 932 -2.08 -7.88 2.87
C THR A 932 -1.52 -7.60 4.27
N GLU A 933 -0.49 -6.76 4.38
CA GLU A 933 0.07 -6.34 5.66
C GLU A 933 -0.88 -5.42 6.45
N LEU A 934 -1.66 -4.57 5.77
CA LEU A 934 -2.69 -3.77 6.43
C LEU A 934 -3.75 -4.65 7.10
N HIS A 935 -4.15 -5.77 6.48
CA HIS A 935 -5.02 -6.77 7.10
C HIS A 935 -4.35 -7.41 8.33
N ALA A 936 -3.05 -7.74 8.27
CA ALA A 936 -2.30 -8.25 9.43
C ALA A 936 -2.26 -7.26 10.60
N LEU A 937 -2.02 -5.99 10.30
CA LEU A 937 -1.96 -4.90 11.28
C LEU A 937 -3.34 -4.60 11.89
N ASP A 938 -4.41 -4.79 11.12
CA ASP A 938 -5.77 -4.68 11.63
C ASP A 938 -6.14 -5.82 12.59
N VAL A 939 -5.75 -7.05 12.26
CA VAL A 939 -5.86 -8.19 13.18
C VAL A 939 -5.11 -7.89 14.48
N LEU A 940 -3.88 -7.37 14.40
CA LEU A 940 -3.13 -6.93 15.58
C LEU A 940 -3.85 -5.83 16.36
N ARG A 941 -4.43 -4.84 15.68
CA ARG A 941 -5.16 -3.71 16.28
C ARG A 941 -6.33 -4.20 17.13
N ARG A 942 -7.11 -5.16 16.61
CA ARG A 942 -8.27 -5.76 17.29
C ARG A 942 -7.90 -6.80 18.35
N ALA A 943 -6.73 -7.42 18.24
CA ALA A 943 -6.27 -8.41 19.20
C ALA A 943 -6.13 -7.84 20.62
N PRO A 944 -6.12 -8.67 21.68
CA PRO A 944 -5.88 -8.22 23.05
C PRO A 944 -4.57 -7.43 23.23
N ALA A 945 -4.47 -6.62 24.28
CA ALA A 945 -3.22 -5.91 24.61
C ALA A 945 -2.03 -6.89 24.78
N GLY A 946 -0.87 -6.50 24.27
CA GLY A 946 0.35 -7.31 24.31
C GLY A 946 1.49 -6.69 23.50
N VAL A 947 2.72 -7.10 23.80
CA VAL A 947 3.93 -6.64 23.12
C VAL A 947 4.16 -7.44 21.84
N VAL A 948 4.56 -6.76 20.78
CA VAL A 948 4.91 -7.37 19.49
C VAL A 948 6.43 -7.45 19.35
N VAL A 949 6.96 -8.57 18.87
CA VAL A 949 8.34 -8.66 18.39
C VAL A 949 8.33 -8.87 16.87
N SER A 950 9.10 -8.06 16.16
CA SER A 950 9.25 -8.10 14.70
C SER A 950 10.73 -8.22 14.32
N PRO A 951 11.05 -8.72 13.12
CA PRO A 951 12.42 -8.76 12.64
C PRO A 951 13.00 -7.35 12.52
N LEU A 952 14.28 -7.21 12.86
CA LEU A 952 15.06 -6.01 12.59
C LEU A 952 15.77 -6.20 11.25
N THR A 953 15.06 -5.99 10.15
CA THR A 953 15.61 -6.28 8.83
C THR A 953 16.86 -5.44 8.55
N TYR A 954 17.99 -6.11 8.31
CA TYR A 954 19.26 -5.45 7.96
C TYR A 954 19.39 -5.34 6.45
N SER A 955 19.26 -4.12 5.93
CA SER A 955 19.26 -3.79 4.48
C SER A 955 20.44 -4.33 3.67
N ARG A 956 21.56 -4.69 4.31
CA ARG A 956 22.77 -5.20 3.63
C ARG A 956 22.57 -6.57 2.96
N TYR A 957 21.56 -7.34 3.36
CA TYR A 957 21.31 -8.69 2.83
C TYR A 957 20.04 -8.81 1.99
N LEU A 958 19.33 -7.70 1.77
CA LEU A 958 18.10 -7.71 0.99
C LEU A 958 18.39 -7.66 -0.52
N PRO A 959 17.56 -8.35 -1.34
CA PRO A 959 17.60 -8.14 -2.79
C PRO A 959 17.24 -6.68 -3.13
N ILE A 960 17.49 -6.27 -4.37
CA ILE A 960 17.05 -4.96 -4.85
C ILE A 960 15.52 -4.96 -4.93
N ILE A 961 14.88 -4.30 -3.98
CA ILE A 961 13.43 -4.15 -3.90
C ILE A 961 13.02 -2.86 -4.63
N PRO A 962 12.11 -2.93 -5.62
CA PRO A 962 11.63 -1.75 -6.35
C PRO A 962 10.75 -0.87 -5.45
N ASP A 963 10.69 0.42 -5.76
CA ASP A 963 9.77 1.34 -5.11
C ASP A 963 8.31 1.08 -5.53
N PRO A 964 7.33 1.40 -4.68
CA PRO A 964 7.46 1.69 -3.24
C PRO A 964 7.96 0.48 -2.44
N LYS A 965 9.00 0.70 -1.63
CA LYS A 965 9.57 -0.33 -0.76
C LYS A 965 8.65 -0.62 0.43
N PRO A 966 8.42 -1.90 0.79
CA PRO A 966 7.68 -2.21 2.01
C PRO A 966 8.44 -1.70 3.24
N LEU A 967 7.73 -1.22 4.27
CA LEU A 967 8.36 -0.59 5.44
C LEU A 967 9.27 -1.54 6.21
N TYR A 968 8.94 -2.84 6.29
CA TYR A 968 9.83 -3.85 6.86
C TYR A 968 11.18 -3.98 6.12
N ALA A 969 11.30 -3.47 4.90
CA ALA A 969 12.53 -3.47 4.10
C ALA A 969 13.07 -2.06 3.79
N TYR A 970 12.46 -1.01 4.34
CA TYR A 970 12.82 0.38 4.06
C TYR A 970 13.92 0.90 5.01
N ALA A 971 13.58 1.00 6.30
CA ALA A 971 14.44 1.39 7.40
C ALA A 971 13.85 0.79 8.70
N SER A 972 14.60 0.80 9.80
CA SER A 972 14.00 0.47 11.10
C SER A 972 12.96 1.55 11.43
N THR A 973 11.68 1.17 11.53
CA THR A 973 10.56 2.09 11.76
C THR A 973 9.60 1.50 12.80
N ALA A 974 8.81 2.37 13.44
CA ALA A 974 7.81 1.99 14.43
C ALA A 974 6.41 1.76 13.82
N TYR A 975 6.34 1.26 12.58
CA TYR A 975 5.09 1.23 11.82
C TYR A 975 4.04 0.27 12.38
N ILE A 976 4.48 -0.84 12.99
CA ILE A 976 3.59 -1.77 13.69
C ILE A 976 2.95 -1.03 14.87
N SER A 977 3.74 -0.32 15.69
CA SER A 977 3.19 0.52 16.76
C SER A 977 2.25 1.60 16.25
N ALA A 978 2.61 2.27 15.14
CA ALA A 978 1.83 3.37 14.56
C ALA A 978 0.48 2.96 13.98
N LEU A 979 0.35 1.73 13.48
CA LEU A 979 -0.86 1.26 12.79
C LEU A 979 -1.69 0.30 13.65
N SER A 980 -1.06 -0.52 14.50
CA SER A 980 -1.77 -1.44 15.40
C SER A 980 -2.05 -0.86 16.79
N GLY A 981 -1.32 0.18 17.20
CA GLY A 981 -1.37 0.73 18.56
C GLY A 981 -0.77 -0.19 19.63
N LYS A 982 -0.07 -1.27 19.24
CA LYS A 982 0.62 -2.18 20.16
C LYS A 982 2.07 -1.72 20.41
N PRO A 983 2.60 -1.85 21.64
CA PRO A 983 4.01 -1.61 21.88
C PRO A 983 4.87 -2.72 21.28
N GLU A 984 6.07 -2.36 20.85
CA GLU A 984 7.07 -3.27 20.29
C GLU A 984 8.18 -3.59 21.30
N TYR A 985 8.71 -4.81 21.21
CA TYR A 985 9.87 -5.24 22.00
C TYR A 985 11.09 -4.34 21.70
N LEU A 986 11.30 -4.09 20.41
CA LEU A 986 12.32 -3.19 19.88
C LEU A 986 11.95 -2.83 18.43
N SER A 987 11.82 -1.53 18.15
CA SER A 987 11.68 -0.98 16.80
C SER A 987 12.34 0.40 16.70
N ASP A 988 12.41 0.97 15.49
CA ASP A 988 12.94 2.31 15.23
C ASP A 988 14.28 2.62 15.92
N THR A 989 15.29 1.81 15.59
CA THR A 989 16.62 1.91 16.20
C THR A 989 17.27 3.28 15.95
N ILE A 990 16.90 3.95 14.85
CA ILE A 990 17.41 5.28 14.49
C ILE A 990 16.94 6.33 15.51
N ASN A 991 15.65 6.37 15.85
CA ASN A 991 15.18 7.31 16.87
C ASN A 991 15.62 6.93 18.30
N LEU A 992 15.81 5.63 18.59
CA LEU A 992 16.39 5.18 19.85
C LEU A 992 17.85 5.64 20.01
N ASP A 993 18.65 5.62 18.94
CA ASP A 993 20.00 6.20 18.94
C ASP A 993 19.94 7.71 19.21
N ILE A 994 19.05 8.44 18.52
CA ILE A 994 18.90 9.89 18.67
C ILE A 994 18.52 10.28 20.11
N THR A 995 17.69 9.47 20.77
CA THR A 995 17.22 9.70 22.15
C THR A 995 18.13 9.07 23.22
N GLY A 996 19.16 8.33 22.80
CA GLY A 996 20.22 7.81 23.66
C GLY A 996 19.84 6.55 24.45
N PHE A 997 18.91 5.74 23.94
CA PHE A 997 18.57 4.45 24.55
C PHE A 997 19.59 3.39 24.16
N TRP A 998 19.94 2.53 25.13
CA TRP A 998 20.82 1.39 24.87
C TRP A 998 19.98 0.13 24.67
N TYR A 999 20.02 -0.42 23.46
CA TYR A 999 19.18 -1.54 23.05
C TYR A 999 19.96 -2.70 22.40
N SER A 1000 21.30 -2.68 22.45
CA SER A 1000 22.14 -3.64 21.72
C SER A 1000 21.92 -5.10 22.13
N ASP A 1001 21.61 -5.39 23.39
CA ASP A 1001 21.28 -6.75 23.82
C ASP A 1001 19.91 -7.21 23.31
N ARG A 1002 18.95 -6.30 23.14
CA ARG A 1002 17.65 -6.61 22.54
C ARG A 1002 17.80 -6.96 21.06
N VAL A 1003 18.68 -6.27 20.33
CA VAL A 1003 19.02 -6.63 18.94
C VAL A 1003 19.49 -8.08 18.87
N LYS A 1004 20.44 -8.48 19.73
CA LYS A 1004 20.94 -9.86 19.79
C LYS A 1004 19.81 -10.86 20.07
N ASN A 1005 18.88 -10.52 20.96
CA ASN A 1005 17.74 -11.38 21.26
C ASN A 1005 16.76 -11.50 20.08
N VAL A 1006 16.46 -10.41 19.38
CA VAL A 1006 15.61 -10.46 18.18
C VAL A 1006 16.28 -11.31 17.10
N ILE A 1007 17.56 -11.09 16.81
CA ILE A 1007 18.32 -11.91 15.86
C ILE A 1007 18.31 -13.38 16.28
N ARG A 1008 18.54 -13.67 17.57
CA ARG A 1008 18.50 -15.04 18.10
C ARG A 1008 17.11 -15.67 17.96
N LEU A 1009 16.02 -14.92 18.10
CA LEU A 1009 14.66 -15.43 17.93
C LEU A 1009 14.44 -16.05 16.55
N TYR A 1010 14.90 -15.40 15.49
CA TYR A 1010 14.73 -15.91 14.12
C TYR A 1010 15.79 -16.94 13.72
N LEU A 1011 16.94 -17.01 14.39
CA LEU A 1011 18.02 -17.95 14.06
C LEU A 1011 18.11 -19.19 14.95
N THR A 1012 17.50 -19.17 16.13
CA THR A 1012 17.57 -20.28 17.09
C THR A 1012 16.73 -21.47 16.62
N ARG A 1013 17.15 -22.68 17.03
CA ARG A 1013 16.37 -23.92 16.91
C ARG A 1013 15.89 -24.46 18.27
N ASP A 1014 16.10 -23.69 19.35
CA ASP A 1014 15.73 -24.06 20.73
C ASP A 1014 14.37 -23.46 21.11
N PRO A 1015 13.27 -24.25 21.11
CA PRO A 1015 11.94 -23.76 21.44
C PRO A 1015 11.80 -23.37 22.93
N ASN A 1016 12.58 -23.97 23.84
CA ASN A 1016 12.52 -23.63 25.27
C ASN A 1016 13.11 -22.25 25.53
N TRP A 1017 14.19 -21.90 24.84
CA TRP A 1017 14.71 -20.53 24.88
C TRP A 1017 13.69 -19.53 24.34
N VAL A 1018 12.98 -19.86 23.25
CA VAL A 1018 11.94 -18.99 22.68
C VAL A 1018 10.82 -18.75 23.70
N LYS A 1019 10.24 -19.78 24.31
CA LYS A 1019 9.20 -19.63 25.36
C LYS A 1019 9.68 -18.72 26.49
N LYS A 1020 10.86 -19.00 27.04
CA LYS A 1020 11.45 -18.21 28.13
C LYS A 1020 11.67 -16.75 27.71
N PHE A 1021 12.13 -16.51 26.49
CA PHE A 1021 12.28 -15.16 25.94
C PHE A 1021 10.94 -14.43 25.84
N LEU A 1022 9.91 -15.09 25.32
CA LEU A 1022 8.58 -14.49 25.15
C LEU A 1022 7.95 -14.14 26.52
N GLU A 1023 8.01 -15.06 27.48
CA GLU A 1023 7.51 -14.86 28.85
C GLU A 1023 8.25 -13.73 29.58
N GLN A 1024 9.58 -13.77 29.61
CA GLN A 1024 10.38 -12.79 30.34
C GLN A 1024 10.21 -11.36 29.84
N ASN A 1025 9.84 -11.20 28.56
CA ASN A 1025 9.68 -9.89 27.92
C ASN A 1025 8.21 -9.51 27.69
N ASN A 1026 7.26 -10.30 28.22
CA ASN A 1026 5.82 -10.13 28.04
C ASN A 1026 5.40 -10.00 26.56
N VAL A 1027 6.09 -10.73 25.68
CA VAL A 1027 5.78 -10.76 24.25
C VAL A 1027 4.58 -11.65 24.03
N LYS A 1028 3.53 -11.07 23.42
CA LYS A 1028 2.29 -11.77 23.11
C LYS A 1028 2.19 -12.11 21.62
N TYR A 1029 2.84 -11.32 20.77
CA TYR A 1029 2.77 -11.49 19.32
C TYR A 1029 4.15 -11.53 18.69
N VAL A 1030 4.35 -12.45 17.75
CA VAL A 1030 5.57 -12.58 16.94
C VAL A 1030 5.19 -12.36 15.47
N TYR A 1031 5.98 -11.54 14.78
CA TYR A 1031 5.76 -11.13 13.40
C TYR A 1031 6.79 -11.81 12.48
N GLU A 1032 6.42 -12.27 11.31
CA GLU A 1032 7.36 -12.70 10.26
C GLU A 1032 7.19 -11.84 9.01
N THR A 1033 8.27 -11.69 8.26
CA THR A 1033 8.31 -11.00 6.96
C THR A 1033 8.76 -11.98 5.88
N PRO A 1034 8.73 -11.63 4.58
CA PRO A 1034 9.19 -12.53 3.52
C PRO A 1034 10.68 -12.90 3.58
N PHE A 1035 11.46 -12.21 4.42
CA PHE A 1035 12.91 -12.38 4.50
C PHE A 1035 13.36 -12.99 5.83
N ASP A 1036 12.49 -12.99 6.84
CA ASP A 1036 12.82 -13.41 8.20
C ASP A 1036 11.70 -14.31 8.75
N HIS A 1037 11.99 -15.62 8.76
CA HIS A 1037 11.11 -16.66 9.29
C HIS A 1037 11.74 -17.35 10.51
N LEU A 1038 10.90 -17.85 11.41
CA LEU A 1038 11.33 -18.65 12.55
C LEU A 1038 11.94 -19.98 12.07
N MET A 1039 13.13 -20.30 12.57
CA MET A 1039 13.82 -21.57 12.28
C MET A 1039 13.29 -22.75 13.10
N ILE A 1040 12.34 -22.51 14.00
CA ILE A 1040 11.63 -23.52 14.80
C ILE A 1040 10.24 -23.78 14.22
N ARG A 1041 9.64 -24.92 14.58
CA ARG A 1041 8.19 -25.07 14.46
C ARG A 1041 7.52 -24.18 15.51
N SER A 1042 6.61 -23.31 15.08
CA SER A 1042 5.92 -22.36 15.96
C SER A 1042 5.18 -23.06 17.11
N GLU A 1043 4.55 -24.20 16.82
CA GLU A 1043 3.83 -25.05 17.77
C GLU A 1043 4.71 -25.49 18.96
N ASP A 1044 5.97 -25.85 18.72
CA ASP A 1044 6.90 -26.30 19.76
C ASP A 1044 7.20 -25.19 20.78
N ALA A 1045 7.01 -23.93 20.39
CA ALA A 1045 7.15 -22.73 21.22
C ALA A 1045 5.81 -22.12 21.68
N CYS A 1046 4.69 -22.87 21.60
CA CYS A 1046 3.33 -22.38 21.88
C CYS A 1046 2.93 -21.13 21.08
N LEU A 1047 3.42 -21.01 19.85
CA LEU A 1047 3.07 -19.92 18.94
C LEU A 1047 1.97 -20.39 17.99
N ILE A 1048 0.77 -19.86 18.19
CA ILE A 1048 -0.40 -20.13 17.36
C ILE A 1048 -0.46 -19.09 16.24
N LYS A 1049 -0.44 -19.55 14.98
CA LYS A 1049 -0.61 -18.66 13.83
C LYS A 1049 -2.02 -18.06 13.83
N ILE A 1050 -2.09 -16.73 13.82
CA ILE A 1050 -3.34 -15.95 13.81
C ILE A 1050 -3.53 -15.11 12.55
N PHE A 1051 -2.47 -14.95 11.73
CA PHE A 1051 -2.54 -14.37 10.38
C PHE A 1051 -1.46 -14.99 9.47
N ASP A 1052 -1.73 -15.13 8.16
CA ASP A 1052 -0.79 -15.64 7.15
C ASP A 1052 -1.18 -15.18 5.74
N SER A 1053 -0.52 -14.16 5.19
CA SER A 1053 -0.72 -13.76 3.80
C SER A 1053 0.32 -14.33 2.82
N GLY A 1054 1.25 -15.16 3.30
CA GLY A 1054 2.48 -15.49 2.60
C GLY A 1054 3.51 -14.35 2.55
N GLU A 1055 3.08 -13.08 2.61
CA GLU A 1055 3.95 -11.93 2.84
C GLU A 1055 4.25 -11.76 4.35
N ILE A 1056 3.19 -11.70 5.16
CA ILE A 1056 3.27 -11.50 6.61
C ILE A 1056 2.62 -12.68 7.31
N ASN A 1057 3.32 -13.24 8.31
CA ASN A 1057 2.72 -14.16 9.27
C ASN A 1057 2.71 -13.54 10.66
N LEU A 1058 1.63 -13.79 11.40
CA LEU A 1058 1.47 -13.33 12.76
C LEU A 1058 1.18 -14.51 13.67
N TYR A 1059 1.89 -14.58 14.78
CA TYR A 1059 1.70 -15.62 15.78
C TYR A 1059 1.33 -15.01 17.12
N LYS A 1060 0.44 -15.68 17.86
CA LYS A 1060 0.09 -15.38 19.25
C LYS A 1060 0.76 -16.40 20.17
N TYR A 1061 1.43 -15.93 21.21
CA TYR A 1061 1.95 -16.78 22.28
C TYR A 1061 0.81 -17.22 23.22
N ALA A 1062 0.69 -18.52 23.46
CA ALA A 1062 -0.46 -19.12 24.14
C ALA A 1062 -0.13 -20.37 25.00
N CYS A 1063 1.03 -20.43 25.69
CA CYS A 1063 1.34 -21.60 26.55
C CYS A 1063 0.41 -21.78 27.77
N HIS A 1064 -0.40 -20.78 28.13
CA HIS A 1064 -1.25 -20.76 29.34
C HIS A 1064 -2.73 -20.50 29.04
N ASP A 1065 -3.11 -20.45 27.76
CA ASP A 1065 -4.48 -20.18 27.31
C ASP A 1065 -5.27 -21.48 27.08
#